data_AF-A0A024VVQ0-F1
#
_entry.id   AF-A0A024VVQ0-F1
#
_cell.length_a   1.000
_cell.length_b   1.000
_cell.length_c   1.000
_cell.angle_alpha   90.00
_cell.angle_beta   90.00
_cell.angle_gamma   90.00
#
_symmetry.space_group_name_H-M   'P 1'
#
loop_
_entity.id
_entity.type
_entity.pdbx_description
1 polymer ?
#
loop_
_entity_poly.entity_id
_entity_poly.type
_entity_poly.pdbx_seq_one_letter_code
_entity_poly.pdbx_strand_id
1 'polypeptide(L)'
;DDEVEEDEEEEEEEEEDEDEEHDAEGDVDDHQQQQEEEAENPATKDVVTPGTPEVNPCKIVQTLFSSVENLKDACPTKYGKTAPSSWKCIPSGDKTATSGKATGKSGGSGAICVPPRRRKLYLHKIEGVDTTESLRDWFVQSAAVETFFLWDRYKKLKKPRSDGLGSQLGLSTQYNNNLLGTLQGEGDENDKDPQKKLEENGEIPNDFLRQMFYTLGDYRDICIGDDTMIKALEASGDKNIKEISSKIEEILKNGAENPGQTTKPEDWWERNAKHIWHGMLCSLSYNTENRTKNEEVYKKFFGKDGNISMYKYESVPINGGPNNAISLSDFARIPTFFRWLEEWGEEFCRKRTDKLKKLDKECRGVNSSGNEKYCSGDGHDCTDDTRRYNNMFDDLDCRPCYEQCRKYRKWIDIKFEEYHKQEKKYKGEFQKLNGNSNGDGDINCCEEIKKKATAAEFLKELKHCKDDQGGEEKGNELDFTNTKTTFGPLDYCKACPYNIVKCNSGSGRAKNGCKEVNRNGKTWDTVFHTINGNSTDITVEMIDHRAPYIEEYMEKKSQNSNHLFKTSKLFKGLSKQKWKCKVIDNNTDVCKLDEFKENIDLNKYTTFKVFLEYWLQDFIEGYYILKKRKIIEQCTEKEGKACSEESKKNCACVITWIEQKKNEWNDIKNHFNIRKHDDAFNMAFKVQNLFEKNELHLKKWIENYDNLKNTDEYEDCIE
;
A
#
# COMPACT_ATOMS: atom_id res chain seq x y z
N ASP A 1 -11.85 -18.92 -14.37
CA ASP A 1 -10.40 -18.82 -14.17
C ASP A 1 -10.09 -17.53 -13.43
N ASP A 2 -10.51 -17.46 -12.16
CA ASP A 2 -10.35 -16.30 -11.27
C ASP A 2 -9.47 -16.64 -10.04
N GLU A 3 -8.89 -17.84 -10.01
CA GLU A 3 -8.31 -18.44 -8.79
C GLU A 3 -6.93 -17.90 -8.34
N VAL A 4 -6.33 -16.89 -8.97
CA VAL A 4 -4.96 -16.44 -8.60
C VAL A 4 -4.80 -14.91 -8.44
N GLU A 5 -5.78 -14.07 -8.82
CA GLU A 5 -5.73 -12.63 -8.48
C GLU A 5 -6.23 -12.34 -7.04
N GLU A 6 -6.70 -13.36 -6.32
CA GLU A 6 -7.36 -13.24 -5.01
C GLU A 6 -6.46 -13.61 -3.82
N ASP A 7 -5.29 -14.22 -4.03
CA ASP A 7 -4.29 -14.41 -2.96
C ASP A 7 -3.76 -13.05 -2.44
N GLU A 8 -3.89 -11.97 -3.24
CA GLU A 8 -3.61 -10.58 -2.82
C GLU A 8 -4.66 -10.04 -1.82
N GLU A 9 -5.89 -10.55 -1.82
CA GLU A 9 -6.97 -10.15 -0.89
C GLU A 9 -6.89 -10.88 0.47
N GLU A 10 -6.09 -11.94 0.54
CA GLU A 10 -5.89 -12.75 1.75
C GLU A 10 -4.71 -12.26 2.60
N GLU A 11 -3.62 -11.75 2.01
CA GLU A 11 -2.43 -11.33 2.80
C GLU A 11 -2.53 -9.93 3.45
N GLU A 12 -3.40 -9.02 2.98
CA GLU A 12 -3.49 -7.65 3.52
C GLU A 12 -4.10 -7.57 4.94
N GLU A 13 -4.66 -8.67 5.46
CA GLU A 13 -5.24 -8.73 6.82
C GLU A 13 -4.54 -9.75 7.73
N GLU A 14 -3.45 -10.38 7.28
CA GLU A 14 -2.65 -11.23 8.15
C GLU A 14 -1.86 -10.37 9.15
N GLU A 15 -2.16 -10.58 10.43
CA GLU A 15 -1.27 -10.40 11.59
C GLU A 15 -1.33 -9.06 12.36
N GLU A 16 -2.21 -9.01 13.37
CA GLU A 16 -2.12 -8.10 14.52
C GLU A 16 -2.23 -8.92 15.83
N ASP A 17 -1.23 -8.67 16.71
CA ASP A 17 -1.16 -8.85 18.18
C ASP A 17 -0.60 -10.15 18.80
N GLU A 18 0.66 -10.11 19.26
CA GLU A 18 1.19 -10.83 20.45
C GLU A 18 2.19 -9.92 21.20
N ASP A 19 1.85 -9.43 22.40
CA ASP A 19 2.74 -8.67 23.30
C ASP A 19 2.81 -9.37 24.68
N GLU A 20 4.02 -9.70 25.15
CA GLU A 20 4.29 -10.08 26.55
C GLU A 20 5.35 -9.14 27.18
N GLU A 21 5.07 -8.67 28.41
CA GLU A 21 5.87 -7.72 29.18
C GLU A 21 6.85 -8.38 30.17
N HIS A 22 7.97 -7.71 30.46
CA HIS A 22 8.60 -7.76 31.79
C HIS A 22 9.34 -6.45 32.14
N ASP A 23 9.21 -6.07 33.43
CA ASP A 23 9.66 -4.86 34.10
C ASP A 23 11.11 -4.93 34.66
N ALA A 24 11.77 -3.78 34.85
CA ALA A 24 12.44 -3.39 36.12
C ALA A 24 13.14 -2.01 36.04
N GLU A 25 13.18 -1.34 37.20
CA GLU A 25 13.47 0.08 37.49
C GLU A 25 14.94 0.39 37.87
N GLY A 26 15.32 1.68 37.91
CA GLY A 26 16.44 2.18 38.75
C GLY A 26 17.09 3.54 38.39
N ASP A 27 16.78 4.57 39.18
CA ASP A 27 17.28 5.97 39.33
C ASP A 27 18.84 6.20 39.37
N VAL A 28 19.48 7.39 39.40
CA VAL A 28 19.38 8.85 39.06
C VAL A 28 20.71 9.51 39.54
N ASP A 29 21.03 10.72 39.02
CA ASP A 29 21.94 11.81 39.53
C ASP A 29 23.44 11.81 39.17
N ASP A 30 24.16 12.94 39.00
CA ASP A 30 23.94 14.32 38.48
C ASP A 30 25.35 14.98 38.42
N HIS A 31 25.45 16.08 37.67
CA HIS A 31 26.36 17.25 37.80
C HIS A 31 27.67 17.36 37.00
N GLN A 32 27.52 18.11 35.88
CA GLN A 32 28.15 19.41 35.54
C GLN A 32 29.67 19.63 35.71
N GLN A 33 30.37 20.04 34.63
CA GLN A 33 30.73 21.45 34.37
C GLN A 33 31.58 21.61 33.09
N GLN A 34 31.42 22.79 32.49
CA GLN A 34 31.87 23.27 31.18
C GLN A 34 33.35 23.65 31.14
N GLN A 35 33.97 23.56 29.95
CA GLN A 35 34.82 24.64 29.43
C GLN A 35 35.08 24.50 27.92
N GLU A 36 34.79 25.59 27.20
CA GLU A 36 35.05 25.82 25.78
C GLU A 36 36.52 26.17 25.53
N GLU A 37 37.10 25.71 24.43
CA GLU A 37 38.18 26.42 23.75
C GLU A 37 38.22 26.05 22.25
N GLU A 38 38.20 27.08 21.40
CA GLU A 38 38.29 27.04 19.93
C GLU A 38 39.67 26.56 19.44
N ALA A 39 39.72 25.72 18.40
CA ALA A 39 40.86 25.69 17.46
C ALA A 39 40.52 24.99 16.13
N GLU A 40 41.21 25.43 15.09
CA GLU A 40 41.01 25.27 13.64
C GLU A 40 41.14 23.85 13.05
N ASN A 41 40.47 23.65 11.90
CA ASN A 41 40.61 22.54 10.94
C ASN A 41 42.07 22.23 10.56
N PRO A 42 42.39 20.95 10.26
CA PRO A 42 42.88 20.68 8.91
C PRO A 42 42.40 19.35 8.29
N ALA A 43 42.30 19.40 6.96
CA ALA A 43 41.99 18.31 6.04
C ALA A 43 42.74 17.00 6.30
N THR A 44 42.00 15.90 6.33
CA THR A 44 42.50 14.53 6.38
C THR A 44 43.16 14.13 5.06
N LYS A 45 44.46 13.84 5.11
CA LYS A 45 45.19 13.08 4.09
C LYS A 45 44.90 11.60 4.27
N ASP A 46 44.65 10.90 3.16
CA ASP A 46 44.62 9.44 3.10
C ASP A 46 45.90 8.85 3.71
N VAL A 47 45.77 8.18 4.86
CA VAL A 47 46.83 7.32 5.41
C VAL A 47 46.57 5.91 4.90
N VAL A 48 47.31 5.53 3.86
CA VAL A 48 47.36 4.15 3.37
C VAL A 48 48.26 3.34 4.31
N THR A 49 47.68 2.43 5.10
CA THR A 49 48.40 1.35 5.76
C THR A 49 48.68 0.23 4.74
N PRO A 50 49.93 -0.23 4.53
CA PRO A 50 50.22 -1.30 3.59
C PRO A 50 50.03 -2.68 4.26
N GLY A 51 49.15 -3.53 3.72
CA GLY A 51 49.14 -4.96 4.09
C GLY A 51 47.86 -5.76 3.87
N THR A 52 46.70 -5.16 3.61
CA THR A 52 45.45 -5.91 3.36
C THR A 52 45.33 -6.31 1.89
N PRO A 53 45.01 -7.58 1.55
CA PRO A 53 44.72 -7.99 0.19
C PRO A 53 43.60 -7.13 -0.39
N GLU A 54 43.82 -6.59 -1.58
CA GLU A 54 42.80 -5.81 -2.29
C GLU A 54 41.56 -6.68 -2.55
N VAL A 55 40.43 -6.30 -1.96
CA VAL A 55 39.16 -7.03 -2.07
C VAL A 55 38.64 -6.87 -3.49
N ASN A 56 38.27 -7.99 -4.14
CA ASN A 56 37.63 -7.97 -5.46
C ASN A 56 36.16 -8.44 -5.34
N PRO A 57 35.19 -7.51 -5.20
CA PRO A 57 33.77 -7.85 -5.10
C PRO A 57 33.24 -8.66 -6.28
N CYS A 58 33.68 -8.36 -7.51
CA CYS A 58 33.21 -9.12 -8.69
C CYS A 58 33.70 -10.57 -8.71
N LYS A 59 34.83 -10.89 -8.09
CA LYS A 59 35.29 -12.28 -7.90
C LYS A 59 34.39 -13.03 -6.90
N ILE A 60 33.94 -12.34 -5.86
CA ILE A 60 32.96 -12.88 -4.90
C ILE A 60 31.66 -13.19 -5.64
N VAL A 61 31.14 -12.22 -6.41
CA VAL A 61 29.91 -12.40 -7.21
C VAL A 61 30.06 -13.50 -8.26
N GLN A 62 31.21 -13.60 -8.93
CA GLN A 62 31.48 -14.68 -9.89
C GLN A 62 31.43 -16.06 -9.23
N THR A 63 32.03 -16.19 -8.04
CA THR A 63 32.00 -17.43 -7.28
C THR A 63 30.56 -17.75 -6.85
N LEU A 64 29.83 -16.75 -6.37
CA LEU A 64 28.44 -16.86 -5.96
C LEU A 64 27.55 -17.36 -7.11
N PHE A 65 27.68 -16.79 -8.32
CA PHE A 65 26.82 -17.10 -9.47
C PHE A 65 27.25 -18.33 -10.27
N SER A 66 28.36 -18.98 -9.88
CA SER A 66 28.84 -20.22 -10.50
C SER A 66 27.90 -21.41 -10.28
N SER A 67 27.03 -21.36 -9.25
CA SER A 67 26.08 -22.40 -8.91
C SER A 67 24.68 -21.84 -8.69
N VAL A 68 23.66 -22.57 -9.17
CA VAL A 68 22.24 -22.26 -8.92
C VAL A 68 21.94 -22.37 -7.42
N GLU A 69 22.55 -23.34 -6.74
CA GLU A 69 22.25 -23.65 -5.34
C GLU A 69 22.47 -22.43 -4.44
N ASN A 70 23.46 -21.60 -4.76
CA ASN A 70 23.78 -20.38 -4.02
C ASN A 70 22.71 -19.28 -4.15
N LEU A 71 21.76 -19.41 -5.08
CA LEU A 71 20.69 -18.43 -5.31
C LEU A 71 19.31 -18.96 -4.90
N LYS A 72 19.17 -20.29 -4.73
CA LYS A 72 17.86 -20.92 -4.48
C LYS A 72 17.23 -20.45 -3.18
N ASP A 73 18.05 -20.20 -2.16
CA ASP A 73 17.57 -19.78 -0.84
C ASP A 73 16.86 -18.42 -0.87
N ALA A 74 17.11 -17.59 -1.90
CA ALA A 74 16.38 -16.34 -2.08
C ALA A 74 15.00 -16.53 -2.71
N CYS A 75 14.77 -17.62 -3.44
CA CYS A 75 13.54 -17.81 -4.22
C CYS A 75 12.26 -17.75 -3.38
N PRO A 76 12.15 -18.41 -2.19
CA PRO A 76 10.96 -18.30 -1.36
C PRO A 76 10.66 -16.86 -0.92
N THR A 77 11.69 -16.10 -0.53
CA THR A 77 11.53 -14.70 -0.11
C THR A 77 11.18 -13.77 -1.28
N LYS A 78 11.64 -14.08 -2.50
CA LYS A 78 11.43 -13.25 -3.69
C LYS A 78 10.18 -13.58 -4.50
N TYR A 79 9.83 -14.85 -4.60
CA TYR A 79 8.77 -15.39 -5.46
C TYR A 79 7.84 -16.37 -4.76
N GLY A 80 8.04 -16.64 -3.46
CA GLY A 80 7.14 -17.50 -2.69
C GLY A 80 5.73 -16.93 -2.66
N LYS A 81 4.75 -17.82 -2.48
CA LYS A 81 3.33 -17.42 -2.37
C LYS A 81 3.13 -16.45 -1.20
N THR A 82 3.75 -16.77 -0.07
CA THR A 82 3.73 -15.99 1.19
C THR A 82 4.70 -14.81 1.20
N ALA A 83 5.22 -14.39 0.04
CA ALA A 83 6.23 -13.33 -0.02
C ALA A 83 5.54 -11.96 0.14
N PRO A 84 5.84 -11.17 1.19
CA PRO A 84 4.98 -10.05 1.60
C PRO A 84 4.78 -8.95 0.55
N SER A 85 3.57 -8.77 0.02
CA SER A 85 3.28 -7.81 -1.07
C SER A 85 2.94 -6.39 -0.60
N SER A 86 2.52 -6.24 0.66
CA SER A 86 1.98 -5.01 1.24
C SER A 86 2.94 -4.33 2.24
N TRP A 87 2.72 -3.04 2.46
CA TRP A 87 3.41 -2.29 3.51
C TRP A 87 2.91 -2.77 4.86
N LYS A 88 3.83 -2.99 5.82
CA LYS A 88 3.44 -3.38 7.19
C LYS A 88 3.78 -2.26 8.15
N CYS A 89 2.75 -1.63 8.72
CA CYS A 89 2.90 -0.51 9.65
C CYS A 89 2.89 -1.00 11.09
N ILE A 90 4.06 -0.97 11.72
CA ILE A 90 4.28 -1.41 13.11
C ILE A 90 3.99 -0.25 14.07
N PRO A 91 2.96 -0.35 14.92
CA PRO A 91 2.64 0.69 15.90
C PRO A 91 3.85 0.99 16.80
N SER A 92 4.03 2.26 17.14
CA SER A 92 5.00 2.62 18.18
C SER A 92 4.39 2.30 19.55
N GLY A 93 4.99 1.37 20.29
CA GLY A 93 4.64 1.15 21.70
C GLY A 93 5.24 2.26 22.56
N ASP A 94 4.41 3.14 23.14
CA ASP A 94 4.85 4.14 24.12
C ASP A 94 4.72 3.57 25.54
N LYS A 95 5.85 3.20 26.16
CA LYS A 95 6.01 3.13 27.64
C LYS A 95 6.46 4.48 28.22
N THR A 96 5.93 5.60 27.72
CA THR A 96 6.19 6.93 28.31
C THR A 96 4.91 7.74 28.45
N ALA A 97 4.09 7.35 29.41
CA ALA A 97 3.12 8.25 30.03
C ALA A 97 3.17 8.04 31.54
N THR A 98 3.94 8.89 32.22
CA THR A 98 3.93 9.04 33.68
C THR A 98 2.49 9.29 34.15
N SER A 99 2.03 8.38 35.03
CA SER A 99 0.89 8.48 35.94
C SER A 99 -0.14 9.60 35.67
N GLY A 100 -1.26 9.24 35.04
CA GLY A 100 -2.38 10.17 34.88
C GLY A 100 -3.61 9.58 34.21
N LYS A 101 -4.36 8.75 34.96
CA LYS A 101 -5.79 8.40 34.74
C LYS A 101 -6.16 7.84 33.35
N ALA A 102 -6.20 6.52 33.27
CA ALA A 102 -6.75 5.76 32.15
C ALA A 102 -8.21 6.15 31.85
N THR A 103 -8.43 6.71 30.66
CA THR A 103 -9.70 6.64 29.93
C THR A 103 -9.39 6.12 28.53
N GLY A 104 -9.84 4.90 28.24
CA GLY A 104 -9.55 4.21 26.99
C GLY A 104 -10.00 4.98 25.75
N LYS A 105 -9.06 5.21 24.84
CA LYS A 105 -9.27 5.49 23.42
C LYS A 105 -8.09 4.86 22.65
N SER A 106 -8.30 3.69 22.06
CA SER A 106 -7.33 3.05 21.14
C SER A 106 -7.42 3.71 19.75
N GLY A 107 -7.22 5.02 19.68
CA GLY A 107 -7.33 5.80 18.44
C GLY A 107 -5.97 6.26 17.93
N GLY A 108 -5.48 5.61 16.88
CA GLY A 108 -4.47 6.14 15.94
C GLY A 108 -3.12 6.55 16.52
N SER A 109 -2.32 5.59 17.00
CA SER A 109 -0.89 5.79 17.27
C SER A 109 -0.07 5.90 15.98
N GLY A 110 1.08 6.58 16.04
CA GLY A 110 2.03 6.63 14.94
C GLY A 110 2.72 5.28 14.73
N ALA A 111 3.07 4.95 13.49
CA ALA A 111 3.69 3.67 13.14
C ALA A 111 4.88 3.85 12.19
N ILE A 112 5.80 2.89 12.23
CA ILE A 112 6.84 2.74 11.20
C ILE A 112 6.29 1.78 10.15
N CYS A 113 6.16 2.24 8.90
CA CYS A 113 5.69 1.42 7.79
C CYS A 113 6.87 0.80 7.04
N VAL A 114 7.05 -0.51 7.17
CA VAL A 114 8.11 -1.28 6.52
C VAL A 114 7.71 -1.61 5.08
N PRO A 115 8.50 -1.21 4.07
CA PRO A 115 8.16 -1.42 2.66
C PRO A 115 8.19 -2.92 2.29
N PRO A 116 7.34 -3.36 1.34
CA PRO A 116 7.38 -4.72 0.81
C PRO A 116 8.78 -5.13 0.32
N ARG A 117 9.52 -4.20 -0.29
CA ARG A 117 10.91 -4.42 -0.73
C ARG A 117 11.81 -4.80 0.45
N ARG A 118 11.76 -4.06 1.57
CA ARG A 118 12.52 -4.39 2.78
C ARG A 118 12.08 -5.71 3.40
N ARG A 119 10.77 -5.96 3.47
CA ARG A 119 10.23 -7.23 4.01
C ARG A 119 10.68 -8.44 3.19
N LYS A 120 10.94 -8.26 1.89
CA LYS A 120 11.52 -9.27 1.00
C LYS A 120 13.05 -9.21 0.90
N LEU A 121 13.74 -8.33 1.61
CA LEU A 121 15.20 -8.16 1.47
C LEU A 121 15.89 -9.50 1.73
N TYR A 122 16.79 -9.90 0.84
CA TYR A 122 17.51 -11.16 0.98
C TYR A 122 18.77 -10.97 1.83
N LEU A 123 18.91 -11.82 2.84
CA LEU A 123 20.10 -11.94 3.67
C LEU A 123 20.55 -13.40 3.61
N HIS A 124 21.83 -13.65 3.32
CA HIS A 124 22.39 -14.98 3.48
C HIS A 124 22.35 -15.39 4.95
N LYS A 125 22.35 -16.70 5.22
CA LYS A 125 22.57 -17.20 6.58
C LYS A 125 23.87 -16.62 7.14
N ILE A 126 23.83 -16.15 8.39
CA ILE A 126 24.97 -15.51 9.06
C ILE A 126 25.95 -16.54 9.65
N GLU A 127 25.58 -17.83 9.64
CA GLU A 127 26.42 -18.94 10.09
C GLU A 127 27.77 -18.97 9.35
N GLY A 128 28.87 -19.06 10.09
CA GLY A 128 30.24 -19.09 9.55
C GLY A 128 30.83 -17.72 9.21
N VAL A 129 30.16 -16.63 9.56
CA VAL A 129 30.69 -15.27 9.50
C VAL A 129 31.25 -14.90 10.87
N ASP A 130 32.59 -14.81 10.98
CA ASP A 130 33.28 -14.66 12.28
C ASP A 130 34.32 -13.52 12.31
N THR A 131 34.67 -12.94 11.15
CA THR A 131 35.62 -11.82 11.04
C THR A 131 35.02 -10.64 10.28
N THR A 132 35.61 -9.45 10.44
CA THR A 132 35.20 -8.23 9.73
C THR A 132 35.33 -8.37 8.20
N GLU A 133 36.30 -9.15 7.70
CA GLU A 133 36.43 -9.46 6.27
C GLU A 133 35.33 -10.41 5.79
N SER A 134 35.04 -11.47 6.56
CA SER A 134 33.95 -12.39 6.22
C SER A 134 32.59 -11.69 6.27
N LEU A 135 32.41 -10.72 7.16
CA LEU A 135 31.22 -9.89 7.25
C LEU A 135 31.05 -8.99 6.01
N ARG A 136 32.13 -8.39 5.54
CA ARG A 136 32.13 -7.62 4.28
C ARG A 136 31.72 -8.50 3.12
N ASP A 137 32.32 -9.68 3.02
CA ASP A 137 32.03 -10.62 1.93
C ASP A 137 30.57 -11.13 2.00
N TRP A 138 30.03 -11.35 3.21
CA TRP A 138 28.63 -11.70 3.43
C TRP A 138 27.66 -10.61 2.97
N PHE A 139 27.94 -9.33 3.27
CA PHE A 139 27.15 -8.22 2.75
C PHE A 139 27.24 -8.10 1.21
N VAL A 140 28.44 -8.27 0.64
CA VAL A 140 28.65 -8.27 -0.83
C VAL A 140 27.82 -9.38 -1.49
N GLN A 141 27.83 -10.59 -0.92
CA GLN A 141 27.04 -11.71 -1.44
C GLN A 141 25.54 -11.41 -1.35
N SER A 142 25.05 -11.00 -0.18
CA SER A 142 23.62 -10.70 0.03
C SER A 142 23.12 -9.61 -0.91
N ALA A 143 23.86 -8.49 -1.01
CA ALA A 143 23.50 -7.38 -1.88
C ALA A 143 23.55 -7.74 -3.37
N ALA A 144 24.48 -8.62 -3.79
CA ALA A 144 24.55 -9.10 -5.17
C ALA A 144 23.34 -9.97 -5.54
N VAL A 145 22.95 -10.91 -4.67
CA VAL A 145 21.78 -11.77 -4.89
C VAL A 145 20.49 -10.95 -4.87
N GLU A 146 20.37 -10.02 -3.92
CA GLU A 146 19.26 -9.06 -3.87
C GLU A 146 19.11 -8.31 -5.19
N THR A 147 20.20 -7.70 -5.67
CA THR A 147 20.20 -6.91 -6.90
C THR A 147 19.87 -7.76 -8.12
N PHE A 148 20.35 -9.00 -8.17
CA PHE A 148 20.06 -9.94 -9.27
C PHE A 148 18.56 -10.21 -9.39
N PHE A 149 17.92 -10.54 -8.27
CA PHE A 149 16.49 -10.84 -8.26
C PHE A 149 15.64 -9.57 -8.41
N LEU A 150 16.03 -8.44 -7.83
CA LEU A 150 15.38 -7.16 -8.08
C LEU A 150 15.40 -6.81 -9.57
N TRP A 151 16.53 -7.01 -10.27
CA TRP A 151 16.65 -6.74 -11.71
C TRP A 151 15.80 -7.69 -12.56
N ASP A 152 15.81 -9.00 -12.24
CA ASP A 152 14.93 -9.98 -12.90
C ASP A 152 13.46 -9.58 -12.81
N ARG A 153 13.05 -9.21 -11.59
CA ARG A 153 11.70 -8.75 -11.25
C ARG A 153 11.40 -7.46 -12.04
N TYR A 154 12.24 -6.43 -11.94
CA TYR A 154 12.08 -5.14 -12.63
C TYR A 154 11.82 -5.31 -14.14
N LYS A 155 12.63 -6.13 -14.82
CA LYS A 155 12.48 -6.38 -16.26
C LYS A 155 11.17 -7.05 -16.62
N LYS A 156 10.74 -8.04 -15.84
CA LYS A 156 9.48 -8.77 -16.09
C LYS A 156 8.26 -7.85 -16.00
N LEU A 157 8.32 -6.80 -15.17
CA LEU A 157 7.24 -5.81 -15.06
C LEU A 157 7.18 -4.80 -16.20
N LYS A 158 8.34 -4.44 -16.74
CA LYS A 158 8.43 -3.45 -17.82
C LYS A 158 8.17 -4.06 -19.21
N LYS A 159 8.14 -5.39 -19.34
CA LYS A 159 7.77 -6.05 -20.60
C LYS A 159 6.28 -5.79 -20.90
N PRO A 160 5.91 -5.23 -22.07
CA PRO A 160 4.51 -5.13 -22.48
C PRO A 160 3.92 -6.54 -22.61
N ARG A 161 2.69 -6.75 -22.13
CA ARG A 161 1.94 -7.98 -22.45
C ARG A 161 1.78 -8.01 -23.98
N SER A 162 2.17 -9.12 -24.61
CA SER A 162 1.91 -9.32 -26.03
C SER A 162 0.41 -9.48 -26.23
N ASP A 163 -0.26 -8.40 -26.67
CA ASP A 163 -1.61 -8.45 -27.20
C ASP A 163 -1.57 -9.20 -28.54
N GLY A 164 -1.60 -10.52 -28.50
CA GLY A 164 -1.63 -11.33 -29.71
C GLY A 164 -1.33 -12.81 -29.44
N LEU A 165 -2.34 -13.66 -29.68
CA LEU A 165 -2.27 -15.12 -29.71
C LEU A 165 -2.33 -15.90 -28.38
N GLY A 166 -2.73 -15.28 -27.26
CA GLY A 166 -2.99 -15.97 -25.99
C GLY A 166 -4.46 -16.31 -25.71
N SER A 167 -5.41 -15.84 -26.54
CA SER A 167 -6.85 -15.98 -26.25
C SER A 167 -7.47 -17.32 -26.71
N GLN A 168 -6.67 -18.32 -27.09
CA GLN A 168 -7.20 -19.59 -27.61
C GLN A 168 -6.55 -20.86 -27.04
N LEU A 169 -5.41 -20.77 -26.34
CA LEU A 169 -4.80 -21.90 -25.64
C LEU A 169 -4.20 -21.40 -24.33
N GLY A 170 -4.91 -21.62 -23.22
CA GLY A 170 -4.61 -21.14 -21.87
C GLY A 170 -3.34 -21.69 -21.23
N LEU A 171 -2.18 -21.47 -21.85
CA LEU A 171 -0.86 -21.65 -21.25
C LEU A 171 -0.17 -20.28 -21.15
N SER A 172 -0.34 -19.62 -20.02
CA SER A 172 0.46 -18.45 -19.62
C SER A 172 0.82 -18.61 -18.15
N THR A 173 2.13 -18.70 -17.89
CA THR A 173 2.78 -18.86 -16.58
C THR A 173 2.28 -17.84 -15.53
N GLN A 174 1.43 -18.33 -14.61
CA GLN A 174 0.74 -17.64 -13.49
C GLN A 174 1.64 -17.12 -12.34
N TYR A 175 2.96 -17.24 -12.43
CA TYR A 175 3.85 -17.12 -11.25
C TYR A 175 4.41 -15.72 -10.94
N ASN A 176 4.06 -14.64 -11.68
CA ASN A 176 4.74 -13.33 -11.51
C ASN A 176 3.81 -12.11 -11.34
N ASN A 177 2.54 -12.27 -10.95
CA ASN A 177 1.63 -11.11 -10.80
C ASN A 177 1.80 -10.34 -9.48
N ASN A 178 2.34 -10.93 -8.39
CA ASN A 178 2.58 -10.24 -7.09
C ASN A 178 3.78 -9.26 -7.10
N LEU A 179 4.31 -8.98 -8.28
CA LEU A 179 5.25 -7.90 -8.53
C LEU A 179 4.58 -6.80 -9.38
N LEU A 180 3.49 -7.10 -10.09
CA LEU A 180 2.87 -6.21 -11.08
C LEU A 180 2.30 -4.91 -10.48
N GLY A 181 2.16 -4.82 -9.16
CA GLY A 181 1.82 -3.59 -8.46
C GLY A 181 2.95 -2.56 -8.32
N THR A 182 4.23 -2.95 -8.38
CA THR A 182 5.36 -2.07 -7.99
C THR A 182 6.09 -1.35 -9.13
N LEU A 183 5.83 -1.61 -10.43
CA LEU A 183 6.45 -0.79 -11.51
C LEU A 183 5.61 -0.59 -12.78
N GLN A 184 4.29 -0.81 -12.74
CA GLN A 184 3.46 -0.75 -13.95
C GLN A 184 3.08 0.66 -14.41
N GLY A 185 4.06 1.57 -14.43
CA GLY A 185 3.97 2.82 -15.16
C GLY A 185 4.50 2.62 -16.57
N GLU A 186 3.70 2.96 -17.58
CA GLU A 186 4.23 3.33 -18.89
C GLU A 186 5.20 4.49 -18.68
N GLY A 187 6.48 4.16 -18.61
CA GLY A 187 7.55 5.12 -18.81
C GLY A 187 7.41 5.75 -20.18
N ASP A 188 8.11 6.87 -20.33
CA ASP A 188 8.42 7.53 -21.60
C ASP A 188 8.56 6.50 -22.74
N GLU A 189 8.05 6.77 -23.94
CA GLU A 189 8.02 5.80 -25.07
C GLU A 189 9.42 5.20 -25.40
N ASN A 190 10.48 5.80 -24.85
CA ASN A 190 11.87 5.37 -24.87
C ASN A 190 12.25 4.26 -23.87
N ASP A 191 11.37 3.75 -22.99
CA ASP A 191 11.71 2.85 -21.86
C ASP A 191 11.20 1.40 -22.01
N LYS A 192 10.85 0.99 -23.23
CA LYS A 192 10.18 -0.30 -23.50
C LYS A 192 11.05 -1.55 -23.29
N ASP A 193 12.36 -1.39 -23.09
CA ASP A 193 13.27 -2.49 -22.77
C ASP A 193 14.44 -2.01 -21.89
N PRO A 194 14.34 -2.14 -20.55
CA PRO A 194 15.40 -1.73 -19.65
C PRO A 194 16.66 -2.59 -19.76
N GLN A 195 16.56 -3.84 -20.22
CA GLN A 195 17.74 -4.68 -20.47
C GLN A 195 18.54 -4.12 -21.64
N LYS A 196 17.86 -3.69 -22.70
CA LYS A 196 18.50 -3.07 -23.87
C LYS A 196 19.25 -1.79 -23.50
N LYS A 197 18.67 -0.90 -22.68
CA LYS A 197 19.36 0.32 -22.22
C LYS A 197 20.63 0.02 -21.42
N LEU A 198 20.54 -0.97 -20.52
CA LEU A 198 21.69 -1.45 -19.76
C LEU A 198 22.78 -1.99 -20.69
N GLU A 199 22.39 -2.81 -21.67
CA GLU A 199 23.30 -3.44 -22.63
C GLU A 199 23.90 -2.48 -23.65
N GLU A 200 23.18 -1.46 -24.12
CA GLU A 200 23.61 -0.51 -25.15
C GLU A 200 24.36 0.69 -24.55
N ASN A 201 23.91 1.20 -23.41
CA ASN A 201 24.43 2.45 -22.84
C ASN A 201 25.08 2.27 -21.46
N GLY A 202 24.89 1.12 -20.81
CA GLY A 202 25.25 0.97 -19.40
C GLY A 202 24.32 1.78 -18.49
N GLU A 203 23.14 2.15 -19.00
CA GLU A 203 22.20 3.03 -18.31
C GLU A 203 21.27 2.20 -17.42
N ILE A 204 21.36 2.42 -16.12
CA ILE A 204 20.43 1.90 -15.12
C ILE A 204 19.21 2.82 -15.07
N PRO A 205 17.98 2.32 -15.31
CA PRO A 205 16.76 3.11 -15.19
C PRO A 205 16.65 3.79 -13.82
N ASN A 206 16.20 5.04 -13.79
CA ASN A 206 16.19 5.85 -12.55
C ASN A 206 15.33 5.25 -11.43
N ASP A 207 14.18 4.65 -11.77
CA ASP A 207 13.30 3.96 -10.82
C ASP A 207 13.97 2.70 -10.25
N PHE A 208 14.70 1.93 -11.07
CA PHE A 208 15.49 0.81 -10.57
C PHE A 208 16.69 1.25 -9.72
N LEU A 209 17.41 2.29 -10.15
CA LEU A 209 18.53 2.85 -9.40
C LEU A 209 18.09 3.28 -7.99
N ARG A 210 16.92 3.92 -7.88
CA ARG A 210 16.30 4.28 -6.61
C ARG A 210 16.05 3.05 -5.71
N GLN A 211 15.56 1.94 -6.26
CA GLN A 211 15.41 0.69 -5.50
C GLN A 211 16.74 0.15 -4.96
N MET A 212 17.82 0.27 -5.74
CA MET A 212 19.16 -0.12 -5.28
C MET A 212 19.64 0.76 -4.12
N PHE A 213 19.34 2.06 -4.13
CA PHE A 213 19.71 2.97 -3.05
C PHE A 213 18.93 2.67 -1.76
N TYR A 214 17.61 2.47 -1.85
CA TYR A 214 16.82 2.03 -0.69
C TYR A 214 17.38 0.73 -0.11
N THR A 215 17.73 -0.21 -0.98
CA THR A 215 18.33 -1.49 -0.60
C THR A 215 19.68 -1.33 0.10
N LEU A 216 20.56 -0.46 -0.41
CA LEU A 216 21.85 -0.21 0.23
C LEU A 216 21.69 0.48 1.60
N GLY A 217 20.77 1.44 1.71
CA GLY A 217 20.42 2.06 2.98
C GLY A 217 19.88 1.06 4.00
N ASP A 218 19.05 0.12 3.57
CA ASP A 218 18.55 -0.94 4.46
C ASP A 218 19.67 -1.87 4.93
N TYR A 219 20.62 -2.24 4.07
CA TYR A 219 21.82 -2.97 4.50
C TYR A 219 22.66 -2.18 5.50
N ARG A 220 22.76 -0.85 5.33
CA ARG A 220 23.43 0.02 6.29
C ARG A 220 22.78 -0.10 7.66
N ASP A 221 21.47 0.05 7.73
CA ASP A 221 20.77 0.04 9.02
C ASP A 221 20.85 -1.32 9.71
N ILE A 222 20.88 -2.42 8.95
CA ILE A 222 21.15 -3.76 9.50
C ILE A 222 22.56 -3.84 10.09
N CYS A 223 23.55 -3.22 9.43
CA CYS A 223 24.91 -3.14 9.94
C CYS A 223 25.00 -2.28 11.20
N ILE A 224 24.32 -1.14 11.25
CA ILE A 224 24.31 -0.24 12.40
C ILE A 224 23.61 -0.89 13.60
N GLY A 225 22.48 -1.57 13.35
CA GLY A 225 21.78 -2.34 14.37
C GLY A 225 20.97 -1.48 15.35
N ASP A 226 20.31 -0.40 14.88
CA ASP A 226 19.42 0.39 15.73
C ASP A 226 18.28 -0.46 16.31
N ASP A 227 18.15 -0.49 17.64
CA ASP A 227 17.19 -1.33 18.35
C ASP A 227 15.73 -1.09 17.93
N THR A 228 15.36 0.17 17.64
CA THR A 228 14.00 0.52 17.22
C THR A 228 13.71 -0.09 15.87
N MET A 229 14.67 0.02 14.95
CA MET A 229 14.62 -0.56 13.63
C MET A 229 14.60 -2.09 13.66
N ILE A 230 15.46 -2.74 14.43
CA ILE A 230 15.50 -4.21 14.54
C ILE A 230 14.18 -4.75 15.09
N LYS A 231 13.60 -4.12 16.11
CA LYS A 231 12.27 -4.48 16.64
C LYS A 231 11.17 -4.30 15.60
N ALA A 232 11.18 -3.20 14.84
CA ALA A 232 10.21 -2.99 13.76
C ALA A 232 10.34 -4.05 12.66
N LEU A 233 11.56 -4.45 12.31
CA LEU A 233 11.81 -5.48 11.29
C LEU A 233 11.33 -6.86 11.75
N GLU A 234 11.61 -7.23 13.00
CA GLU A 234 11.12 -8.48 13.58
C GLU A 234 9.59 -8.53 13.57
N ALA A 235 8.93 -7.48 14.07
CA ALA A 235 7.48 -7.36 14.07
C ALA A 235 6.88 -7.34 12.65
N SER A 236 7.68 -6.96 11.64
CA SER A 236 7.26 -6.99 10.24
C SER A 236 7.31 -8.38 9.58
N GLY A 237 7.83 -9.38 10.31
CA GLY A 237 7.94 -10.78 9.88
C GLY A 237 9.37 -11.26 9.61
N ASP A 238 10.41 -10.44 9.83
CA ASP A 238 11.81 -10.80 9.62
C ASP A 238 12.36 -11.57 10.84
N LYS A 239 12.00 -12.86 10.96
CA LYS A 239 12.25 -13.67 12.18
C LYS A 239 13.74 -13.86 12.53
N ASN A 240 14.64 -13.70 11.57
CA ASN A 240 16.07 -13.93 11.77
C ASN A 240 16.84 -12.64 12.06
N ILE A 241 16.19 -11.46 11.98
CA ILE A 241 16.89 -10.18 12.03
C ILE A 241 17.60 -9.93 13.37
N LYS A 242 17.02 -10.39 14.48
CA LYS A 242 17.63 -10.30 15.81
C LYS A 242 18.94 -11.07 15.88
N GLU A 243 18.94 -12.32 15.43
CA GLU A 243 20.14 -13.18 15.43
C GLU A 243 21.25 -12.55 14.57
N ILE A 244 20.89 -12.08 13.37
CA ILE A 244 21.82 -11.41 12.46
C ILE A 244 22.41 -10.17 13.13
N SER A 245 21.56 -9.31 13.71
CA SER A 245 22.00 -8.08 14.37
C SER A 245 22.95 -8.36 15.53
N SER A 246 22.62 -9.32 16.41
CA SER A 246 23.49 -9.72 17.51
C SER A 246 24.85 -10.27 17.05
N LYS A 247 24.86 -11.07 15.98
CA LYS A 247 26.10 -11.64 15.43
C LYS A 247 26.97 -10.55 14.78
N ILE A 248 26.39 -9.59 14.07
CA ILE A 248 27.11 -8.43 13.52
C ILE A 248 27.76 -7.63 14.66
N GLU A 249 26.99 -7.34 15.71
CA GLU A 249 27.49 -6.61 16.88
C GLU A 249 28.68 -7.34 17.54
N GLU A 250 28.60 -8.67 17.68
CA GLU A 250 29.69 -9.51 18.20
C GLU A 250 30.96 -9.41 17.34
N ILE A 251 30.82 -9.56 16.02
CA ILE A 251 31.96 -9.49 15.09
C ILE A 251 32.66 -8.13 15.16
N LEU A 252 31.89 -7.04 15.21
CA LEU A 252 32.43 -5.68 15.22
C LEU A 252 33.08 -5.31 16.56
N LYS A 253 32.55 -5.83 17.68
CA LYS A 253 33.20 -5.73 19.00
C LYS A 253 34.54 -6.46 19.04
N ASN A 254 34.62 -7.64 18.42
CA ASN A 254 35.81 -8.50 18.45
C ASN A 254 36.86 -8.13 17.38
N GLY A 255 36.48 -7.40 16.33
CA GLY A 255 37.31 -7.12 15.15
C GLY A 255 38.30 -5.96 15.26
N ALA A 256 38.56 -5.42 16.45
CA ALA A 256 39.47 -4.28 16.61
C ALA A 256 40.95 -4.71 16.60
N GLU A 257 41.79 -3.93 15.92
CA GLU A 257 43.24 -4.18 15.79
C GLU A 257 44.01 -4.03 17.12
N ASN A 258 43.43 -3.38 18.13
CA ASN A 258 44.05 -3.14 19.44
C ASN A 258 43.21 -3.70 20.61
N PRO A 259 43.83 -4.28 21.66
CA PRO A 259 43.13 -4.68 22.88
C PRO A 259 42.47 -3.46 23.55
N GLY A 260 41.14 -3.44 23.61
CA GLY A 260 40.36 -2.38 24.28
C GLY A 260 39.72 -1.33 23.37
N GLN A 261 39.87 -1.43 22.04
CA GLN A 261 39.15 -0.60 21.08
C GLN A 261 37.99 -1.43 20.48
N THR A 262 36.85 -0.82 20.15
CA THR A 262 35.74 -1.47 19.44
C THR A 262 35.62 -0.84 18.05
N THR A 263 35.34 -1.65 17.02
CA THR A 263 35.02 -1.08 15.70
C THR A 263 33.59 -0.57 15.75
N LYS A 264 33.38 0.74 15.62
CA LYS A 264 32.03 1.30 15.51
C LYS A 264 31.38 0.81 14.20
N PRO A 265 30.11 0.40 14.21
CA PRO A 265 29.40 -0.02 12.99
C PRO A 265 29.44 1.00 11.86
N GLU A 266 29.36 2.29 12.19
CA GLU A 266 29.44 3.40 11.24
C GLU A 266 30.80 3.41 10.52
N ASP A 267 31.90 3.36 11.29
CA ASP A 267 33.26 3.33 10.74
C ASP A 267 33.53 2.08 9.89
N TRP A 268 32.92 0.95 10.27
CA TRP A 268 32.98 -0.26 9.45
C TRP A 268 32.21 -0.09 8.14
N TRP A 269 30.99 0.46 8.20
CA TRP A 269 30.16 0.68 7.04
C TRP A 269 30.84 1.62 6.04
N GLU A 270 31.34 2.78 6.49
CA GLU A 270 31.98 3.77 5.63
C GLU A 270 33.20 3.20 4.87
N ARG A 271 33.95 2.29 5.50
CA ARG A 271 35.07 1.60 4.83
C ARG A 271 34.63 0.57 3.80
N ASN A 272 33.48 -0.08 4.01
CA ASN A 272 33.06 -1.26 3.26
C ASN A 272 31.90 -1.02 2.27
N ALA A 273 31.13 0.05 2.41
CA ALA A 273 29.95 0.34 1.59
C ALA A 273 30.27 0.39 0.09
N LYS A 274 31.44 0.93 -0.28
CA LYS A 274 31.93 0.93 -1.67
C LYS A 274 32.11 -0.49 -2.23
N HIS A 275 32.52 -1.46 -1.41
CA HIS A 275 32.68 -2.85 -1.84
C HIS A 275 31.32 -3.54 -2.02
N ILE A 276 30.36 -3.24 -1.15
CA ILE A 276 28.98 -3.72 -1.24
C ILE A 276 28.31 -3.18 -2.51
N TRP A 277 28.40 -1.87 -2.75
CA TRP A 277 27.90 -1.22 -3.96
C TRP A 277 28.56 -1.76 -5.24
N HIS A 278 29.88 -1.96 -5.21
CA HIS A 278 30.60 -2.62 -6.30
C HIS A 278 30.00 -4.01 -6.58
N GLY A 279 29.76 -4.83 -5.55
CA GLY A 279 29.09 -6.13 -5.69
C GLY A 279 27.70 -6.05 -6.34
N MET A 280 26.88 -5.05 -5.98
CA MET A 280 25.58 -4.80 -6.62
C MET A 280 25.73 -4.49 -8.11
N LEU A 281 26.67 -3.63 -8.50
CA LEU A 281 26.97 -3.33 -9.91
C LEU A 281 27.53 -4.55 -10.66
N CYS A 282 28.38 -5.37 -10.02
CA CYS A 282 28.85 -6.63 -10.62
C CYS A 282 27.67 -7.51 -10.96
N SER A 283 26.69 -7.63 -10.06
CA SER A 283 25.49 -8.46 -10.23
C SER A 283 24.68 -8.07 -11.48
N LEU A 284 24.53 -6.76 -11.74
CA LEU A 284 23.84 -6.27 -12.95
C LEU A 284 24.53 -6.62 -14.26
N SER A 285 25.83 -6.94 -14.23
CA SER A 285 26.51 -7.44 -15.42
C SER A 285 26.18 -8.90 -15.75
N TYR A 286 25.39 -9.60 -14.94
CA TYR A 286 24.98 -10.98 -15.20
C TYR A 286 23.58 -11.06 -15.79
N ASN A 287 23.42 -11.96 -16.78
CA ASN A 287 22.11 -12.27 -17.34
C ASN A 287 21.28 -13.09 -16.32
N THR A 288 20.04 -12.66 -16.07
CA THR A 288 19.19 -13.25 -15.03
C THR A 288 18.59 -14.61 -15.38
N GLU A 289 18.66 -15.03 -16.65
CA GLU A 289 18.13 -16.31 -17.12
C GLU A 289 19.18 -17.42 -17.05
N ASN A 290 20.42 -17.11 -17.42
CA ASN A 290 21.49 -18.12 -17.55
C ASN A 290 22.72 -17.87 -16.65
N ARG A 291 22.75 -16.77 -15.89
CA ARG A 291 23.88 -16.36 -15.02
C ARG A 291 25.21 -16.21 -15.75
N THR A 292 25.19 -15.98 -17.06
CA THR A 292 26.42 -15.64 -17.79
C THR A 292 26.75 -14.17 -17.61
N LYS A 293 28.02 -13.87 -17.40
CA LYS A 293 28.52 -12.51 -17.30
C LYS A 293 28.53 -11.85 -18.69
N ASN A 294 27.89 -10.70 -18.81
CA ASN A 294 27.95 -9.82 -19.96
C ASN A 294 29.17 -8.89 -19.80
N GLU A 295 30.24 -9.19 -20.54
CA GLU A 295 31.49 -8.41 -20.49
C GLU A 295 31.35 -6.99 -21.04
N GLU A 296 30.36 -6.71 -21.87
CA GLU A 296 30.12 -5.35 -22.40
C GLU A 296 29.50 -4.45 -21.34
N VAL A 297 28.48 -4.95 -20.64
CA VAL A 297 27.88 -4.26 -19.48
C VAL A 297 28.93 -4.05 -18.39
N TYR A 298 29.72 -5.09 -18.10
CA TYR A 298 30.82 -4.99 -17.13
C TYR A 298 31.81 -3.86 -17.48
N LYS A 299 32.29 -3.81 -18.74
CA LYS A 299 33.26 -2.78 -19.18
C LYS A 299 32.69 -1.36 -19.10
N LYS A 300 31.37 -1.19 -19.21
CA LYS A 300 30.71 0.12 -19.07
C LYS A 300 30.71 0.59 -17.63
N PHE A 301 30.49 -0.33 -16.69
CA PHE A 301 30.53 0.00 -15.26
C PHE A 301 31.94 0.17 -14.71
N PHE A 302 32.93 -0.63 -15.18
CA PHE A 302 34.24 -0.76 -14.51
C PHE A 302 35.45 -0.38 -15.37
N GLY A 303 35.24 0.13 -16.59
CA GLY A 303 36.33 0.50 -17.49
C GLY A 303 37.29 -0.66 -17.83
N LYS A 304 38.57 -0.33 -18.07
CA LYS A 304 39.63 -1.30 -18.41
C LYS A 304 40.45 -1.75 -17.19
N ASP A 305 40.49 -0.92 -16.16
CA ASP A 305 41.24 -1.10 -14.92
C ASP A 305 40.43 -1.82 -13.84
N GLY A 306 39.13 -2.07 -14.06
CA GLY A 306 38.27 -2.78 -13.11
C GLY A 306 37.70 -1.90 -12.00
N ASN A 307 37.93 -0.58 -12.07
CA ASN A 307 37.39 0.40 -11.13
C ASN A 307 36.09 1.00 -11.64
N ILE A 308 35.17 1.32 -10.73
CA ILE A 308 33.87 1.91 -11.07
C ILE A 308 34.06 3.20 -11.89
N SER A 309 33.72 3.16 -13.18
CA SER A 309 33.75 4.29 -14.11
C SER A 309 32.42 5.04 -14.15
N MET A 310 31.30 4.33 -14.02
CA MET A 310 29.94 4.89 -13.94
C MET A 310 29.30 4.53 -12.60
N TYR A 311 28.41 5.37 -12.08
CA TYR A 311 27.72 5.12 -10.80
C TYR A 311 28.67 4.99 -9.59
N LYS A 312 29.68 5.86 -9.50
CA LYS A 312 30.61 5.89 -8.35
C LYS A 312 29.85 6.13 -7.05
N TYR A 313 30.21 5.38 -6.01
CA TYR A 313 29.53 5.40 -4.71
C TYR A 313 29.40 6.81 -4.12
N GLU A 314 30.46 7.62 -4.24
CA GLU A 314 30.52 8.96 -3.64
C GLU A 314 29.79 10.04 -4.43
N SER A 315 29.42 9.78 -5.70
CA SER A 315 28.93 10.85 -6.59
C SER A 315 27.72 10.49 -7.43
N VAL A 316 27.23 9.25 -7.37
CA VAL A 316 26.01 8.86 -8.11
C VAL A 316 24.79 9.49 -7.44
N PRO A 317 24.06 10.37 -8.14
CA PRO A 317 22.95 11.09 -7.52
C PRO A 317 21.61 10.35 -7.68
N ILE A 318 20.70 10.54 -6.73
CA ILE A 318 19.26 10.36 -6.96
C ILE A 318 18.65 11.70 -7.37
N ASN A 319 17.97 11.72 -8.51
CA ASN A 319 17.14 12.86 -8.90
C ASN A 319 15.69 12.66 -8.43
N GLY A 320 15.09 13.74 -7.89
CA GLY A 320 13.64 13.82 -7.63
C GLY A 320 13.15 13.37 -6.25
N GLY A 321 14.03 13.27 -5.24
CA GLY A 321 13.63 13.21 -3.82
C GLY A 321 13.59 14.60 -3.17
N PRO A 322 13.26 14.71 -1.86
CA PRO A 322 13.20 15.99 -1.14
C PRO A 322 14.56 16.71 -1.12
N ASN A 323 15.63 15.92 -1.18
CA ASN A 323 17.01 16.39 -1.30
C ASN A 323 17.41 16.32 -2.79
N ASN A 324 17.39 17.45 -3.49
CA ASN A 324 17.73 17.51 -4.92
C ASN A 324 19.15 16.99 -5.17
N ALA A 325 19.28 15.90 -5.95
CA ALA A 325 20.56 15.31 -6.36
C ALA A 325 21.47 14.91 -5.17
N ILE A 326 20.92 14.13 -4.24
CA ILE A 326 21.69 13.54 -3.13
C ILE A 326 22.58 12.39 -3.63
N SER A 327 23.83 12.33 -3.17
CA SER A 327 24.74 11.22 -3.45
C SER A 327 24.25 9.93 -2.78
N LEU A 328 24.67 8.76 -3.29
CA LEU A 328 24.34 7.47 -2.66
C LEU A 328 24.84 7.36 -1.22
N SER A 329 26.05 7.84 -0.94
CA SER A 329 26.60 7.83 0.42
C SER A 329 25.76 8.67 1.38
N ASP A 330 25.33 9.86 0.97
CA ASP A 330 24.50 10.72 1.81
C ASP A 330 23.09 10.16 1.95
N PHE A 331 22.55 9.57 0.87
CA PHE A 331 21.24 8.93 0.88
C PHE A 331 21.18 7.77 1.89
N ALA A 332 22.20 6.92 1.93
CA ALA A 332 22.26 5.80 2.87
C ALA A 332 22.27 6.27 4.33
N ARG A 333 22.78 7.48 4.61
CA ARG A 333 22.82 8.08 5.96
C ARG A 333 21.50 8.74 6.38
N ILE A 334 20.55 8.97 5.48
CA ILE A 334 19.21 9.47 5.86
C ILE A 334 18.58 8.45 6.82
N PRO A 335 17.99 8.85 7.96
CA PRO A 335 17.36 7.90 8.89
C PRO A 335 16.27 7.08 8.22
N THR A 336 16.16 5.81 8.62
CA THR A 336 15.34 4.81 7.94
C THR A 336 13.91 5.23 7.71
N PHE A 337 13.29 5.85 8.73
CA PHE A 337 11.93 6.34 8.66
C PHE A 337 11.71 7.28 7.46
N PHE A 338 12.61 8.25 7.23
CA PHE A 338 12.47 9.19 6.13
C PHE A 338 12.74 8.53 4.77
N ARG A 339 13.66 7.55 4.70
CA ARG A 339 13.88 6.79 3.47
C ARG A 339 12.67 5.94 3.09
N TRP A 340 12.05 5.28 4.06
CA TRP A 340 10.82 4.51 3.84
C TRP A 340 9.62 5.41 3.54
N LEU A 341 9.53 6.59 4.14
CA LEU A 341 8.51 7.59 3.78
C LEU A 341 8.70 8.10 2.34
N GLU A 342 9.94 8.33 1.91
CA GLU A 342 10.25 8.67 0.52
C GLU A 342 9.88 7.52 -0.44
N GLU A 343 10.22 6.27 -0.09
CA GLU A 343 9.83 5.08 -0.86
C GLU A 343 8.30 4.93 -0.93
N TRP A 344 7.59 5.21 0.16
CA TRP A 344 6.14 5.19 0.23
C TRP A 344 5.52 6.22 -0.70
N GLY A 345 6.03 7.46 -0.66
CA GLY A 345 5.58 8.55 -1.51
C GLY A 345 5.77 8.25 -3.00
N GLU A 346 6.93 7.74 -3.37
CA GLU A 346 7.23 7.34 -4.75
C GLU A 346 6.28 6.25 -5.25
N GLU A 347 6.18 5.16 -4.49
CA GLU A 347 5.30 4.05 -4.81
C GLU A 347 3.84 4.50 -4.90
N PHE A 348 3.38 5.35 -3.97
CA PHE A 348 2.03 5.89 -3.96
C PHE A 348 1.75 6.68 -5.23
N CYS A 349 2.59 7.65 -5.57
CA CYS A 349 2.41 8.54 -6.71
C CYS A 349 2.35 7.75 -8.02
N ARG A 350 3.33 6.85 -8.23
CA ARG A 350 3.39 6.00 -9.42
C ARG A 350 2.16 5.10 -9.53
N LYS A 351 1.77 4.39 -8.46
CA LYS A 351 0.59 3.50 -8.47
C LYS A 351 -0.71 4.27 -8.65
N ARG A 352 -0.83 5.48 -8.07
CA ARG A 352 -2.01 6.34 -8.25
C ARG A 352 -2.17 6.69 -9.72
N THR A 353 -1.11 7.16 -10.37
CA THR A 353 -1.13 7.47 -11.81
C THR A 353 -1.59 6.28 -12.65
N ASP A 354 -1.04 5.08 -12.39
CA ASP A 354 -1.39 3.88 -13.15
C ASP A 354 -2.86 3.47 -12.96
N LYS A 355 -3.35 3.54 -11.72
CA LYS A 355 -4.76 3.25 -11.41
C LYS A 355 -5.70 4.29 -12.00
N LEU A 356 -5.34 5.58 -11.99
CA LEU A 356 -6.11 6.65 -12.63
C LEU A 356 -6.18 6.47 -14.15
N LYS A 357 -5.07 6.11 -14.81
CA LYS A 357 -5.08 5.77 -16.25
C LYS A 357 -6.02 4.58 -16.56
N LYS A 358 -6.01 3.54 -15.73
CA LYS A 358 -6.94 2.40 -15.87
C LYS A 358 -8.40 2.83 -15.66
N LEU A 359 -8.67 3.65 -14.65
CA LEU A 359 -10.00 4.21 -14.41
C LEU A 359 -10.48 5.08 -15.56
N ASP A 360 -9.64 5.97 -16.08
CA ASP A 360 -9.96 6.80 -17.25
C ASP A 360 -10.31 5.92 -18.45
N LYS A 361 -9.46 4.93 -18.78
CA LYS A 361 -9.71 3.97 -19.86
C LYS A 361 -11.02 3.20 -19.66
N GLU A 362 -11.27 2.69 -18.44
CA GLU A 362 -12.42 1.82 -18.18
C GLU A 362 -13.74 2.56 -17.94
N CYS A 363 -13.71 3.81 -17.47
CA CYS A 363 -14.89 4.60 -17.11
C CYS A 363 -15.18 5.77 -18.06
N ARG A 364 -14.17 6.34 -18.74
CA ARG A 364 -14.28 7.54 -19.61
C ARG A 364 -13.64 7.37 -21.00
N GLY A 365 -13.09 6.20 -21.30
CA GLY A 365 -12.41 5.93 -22.57
C GLY A 365 -13.34 5.74 -23.77
N VAL A 366 -13.02 4.78 -24.64
CA VAL A 366 -13.85 4.39 -25.79
C VAL A 366 -14.35 2.96 -25.66
N ASN A 367 -15.55 2.68 -26.16
CA ASN A 367 -16.11 1.34 -26.23
C ASN A 367 -15.64 0.57 -27.49
N SER A 368 -16.02 -0.69 -27.61
CA SER A 368 -15.64 -1.56 -28.74
C SER A 368 -16.08 -1.05 -30.12
N SER A 369 -17.07 -0.17 -30.15
CA SER A 369 -17.57 0.47 -31.38
C SER A 369 -16.81 1.76 -31.72
N GLY A 370 -15.81 2.15 -30.92
CA GLY A 370 -15.02 3.37 -31.10
C GLY A 370 -15.71 4.65 -30.61
N ASN A 371 -16.84 4.54 -29.92
CA ASN A 371 -17.54 5.69 -29.34
C ASN A 371 -17.02 5.96 -27.93
N GLU A 372 -16.97 7.24 -27.53
CA GLU A 372 -16.72 7.64 -26.15
C GLU A 372 -17.75 7.00 -25.22
N LYS A 373 -17.29 6.50 -24.06
CA LYS A 373 -18.14 5.94 -23.01
C LYS A 373 -18.13 6.82 -21.76
N TYR A 374 -19.20 6.75 -20.99
CA TYR A 374 -19.28 7.41 -19.69
C TYR A 374 -19.96 6.48 -18.70
N CYS A 375 -19.19 5.87 -17.79
CA CYS A 375 -19.70 4.88 -16.85
C CYS A 375 -19.71 5.37 -15.40
N SER A 376 -20.63 4.88 -14.58
CA SER A 376 -20.58 5.08 -13.15
C SER A 376 -19.64 4.07 -12.46
N GLY A 377 -19.17 4.44 -11.26
CA GLY A 377 -18.41 3.51 -10.41
C GLY A 377 -19.24 2.34 -9.86
N ASP A 378 -20.56 2.41 -9.95
CA ASP A 378 -21.49 1.29 -9.72
C ASP A 378 -21.68 0.38 -10.94
N GLY A 379 -21.04 0.69 -12.08
CA GLY A 379 -20.95 -0.23 -13.22
C GLY A 379 -22.04 -0.03 -14.26
N HIS A 380 -22.61 1.16 -14.35
CA HIS A 380 -23.65 1.49 -15.30
C HIS A 380 -23.19 2.43 -16.41
N ASP A 381 -23.66 2.24 -17.64
CA ASP A 381 -23.41 3.16 -18.75
C ASP A 381 -24.37 4.36 -18.63
N CYS A 382 -23.82 5.52 -18.30
CA CYS A 382 -24.61 6.75 -18.15
C CYS A 382 -25.04 7.36 -19.50
N THR A 383 -24.58 6.79 -20.61
CA THR A 383 -25.03 7.14 -21.97
C THR A 383 -26.23 6.31 -22.43
N ASP A 384 -26.57 5.22 -21.71
CA ASP A 384 -27.72 4.37 -22.04
C ASP A 384 -29.04 5.09 -21.71
N ASP A 385 -29.88 5.27 -22.75
CA ASP A 385 -31.21 5.85 -22.62
C ASP A 385 -32.15 4.98 -21.74
N THR A 386 -31.87 3.68 -21.56
CA THR A 386 -32.68 2.77 -20.71
C THR A 386 -32.49 2.99 -19.22
N ARG A 387 -31.33 3.53 -18.80
CA ARG A 387 -30.97 3.82 -17.40
C ARG A 387 -31.12 2.60 -16.48
N ARG A 388 -30.39 1.54 -16.80
CA ARG A 388 -30.37 0.27 -16.04
C ARG A 388 -30.11 0.44 -14.54
N TYR A 389 -29.41 1.51 -14.14
CA TYR A 389 -29.18 1.86 -12.74
C TYR A 389 -30.46 2.16 -11.94
N ASN A 390 -31.59 2.47 -12.60
CA ASN A 390 -32.89 2.62 -11.96
C ASN A 390 -33.59 1.27 -11.75
N ASN A 391 -33.39 0.32 -12.66
CA ASN A 391 -34.10 -0.95 -12.66
C ASN A 391 -33.39 -1.99 -11.76
N MET A 392 -34.10 -2.41 -10.71
CA MET A 392 -33.61 -3.30 -9.65
C MET A 392 -32.92 -4.57 -10.16
N PHE A 393 -33.44 -5.16 -11.24
CA PHE A 393 -33.02 -6.48 -11.72
C PHE A 393 -32.15 -6.43 -12.99
N ASP A 394 -31.87 -5.25 -13.52
CA ASP A 394 -30.99 -5.14 -14.68
C ASP A 394 -29.53 -5.36 -14.28
N ASP A 395 -28.78 -6.04 -15.15
CA ASP A 395 -27.34 -6.26 -14.99
C ASP A 395 -26.51 -4.98 -15.17
N LEU A 396 -25.27 -5.05 -14.69
CA LEU A 396 -24.24 -4.05 -14.95
C LEU A 396 -23.84 -4.08 -16.43
N ASP A 397 -23.91 -2.94 -17.08
CA ASP A 397 -23.56 -2.72 -18.49
C ASP A 397 -22.22 -2.00 -18.68
N CYS A 398 -21.55 -1.63 -17.58
CA CYS A 398 -20.17 -1.16 -17.55
C CYS A 398 -19.35 -1.77 -16.39
N ARG A 399 -19.38 -3.11 -16.30
CA ARG A 399 -18.68 -3.90 -15.28
C ARG A 399 -17.18 -3.57 -15.11
N PRO A 400 -16.37 -3.34 -16.17
CA PRO A 400 -14.96 -2.99 -15.99
C PRO A 400 -14.72 -1.71 -15.17
N CYS A 401 -15.56 -0.69 -15.33
CA CYS A 401 -15.46 0.54 -14.54
C CYS A 401 -15.73 0.25 -13.05
N TYR A 402 -16.78 -0.52 -12.76
CA TYR A 402 -17.10 -0.97 -11.40
C TYR A 402 -15.93 -1.71 -10.74
N GLU A 403 -15.33 -2.66 -11.45
CA GLU A 403 -14.19 -3.44 -10.94
C GLU A 403 -12.99 -2.53 -10.62
N GLN A 404 -12.63 -1.62 -11.53
CA GLN A 404 -11.52 -0.68 -11.29
C GLN A 404 -11.84 0.30 -10.14
N CYS A 405 -13.07 0.79 -10.02
CA CYS A 405 -13.49 1.66 -8.94
C CYS A 405 -13.45 0.96 -7.57
N ARG A 406 -13.85 -0.31 -7.49
CA ARG A 406 -13.70 -1.11 -6.26
C ARG A 406 -12.23 -1.31 -5.91
N LYS A 407 -11.40 -1.73 -6.87
CA LYS A 407 -9.95 -1.92 -6.69
C LYS A 407 -9.25 -0.62 -6.26
N TYR A 408 -9.67 0.53 -6.78
CA TYR A 408 -9.13 1.82 -6.37
C TYR A 408 -9.56 2.21 -4.95
N ARG A 409 -10.85 2.07 -4.61
CA ARG A 409 -11.39 2.44 -3.30
C ARG A 409 -10.70 1.69 -2.16
N LYS A 410 -10.60 0.36 -2.26
CA LYS A 410 -9.88 -0.46 -1.28
C LYS A 410 -8.42 0.00 -1.13
N TRP A 411 -7.73 0.16 -2.27
CA TRP A 411 -6.34 0.59 -2.27
C TRP A 411 -6.13 1.99 -1.64
N ILE A 412 -6.96 2.97 -1.98
CA ILE A 412 -6.79 4.34 -1.46
C ILE A 412 -7.12 4.42 0.03
N ASP A 413 -8.08 3.62 0.52
CA ASP A 413 -8.41 3.54 1.95
C ASP A 413 -7.24 2.99 2.78
N ILE A 414 -6.54 1.97 2.27
CA ILE A 414 -5.30 1.46 2.87
C ILE A 414 -4.20 2.52 2.85
N LYS A 415 -4.01 3.22 1.73
CA LYS A 415 -3.00 4.27 1.62
C LYS A 415 -3.28 5.47 2.52
N PHE A 416 -4.56 5.78 2.75
CA PHE A 416 -4.98 6.78 3.72
C PHE A 416 -4.56 6.39 5.14
N GLU A 417 -4.81 5.15 5.56
CA GLU A 417 -4.38 4.64 6.87
C GLU A 417 -2.84 4.67 7.02
N GLU A 418 -2.11 4.15 6.02
CA GLU A 418 -0.64 4.14 6.01
C GLU A 418 -0.05 5.56 6.10
N TYR A 419 -0.62 6.53 5.37
CA TYR A 419 -0.20 7.92 5.42
C TYR A 419 -0.35 8.49 6.84
N HIS A 420 -1.51 8.35 7.46
CA HIS A 420 -1.75 8.92 8.79
C HIS A 420 -0.92 8.28 9.88
N LYS A 421 -0.68 6.97 9.79
CA LYS A 421 0.24 6.27 10.69
C LYS A 421 1.66 6.86 10.60
N GLN A 422 2.15 7.11 9.39
CA GLN A 422 3.46 7.72 9.16
C GLN A 422 3.48 9.21 9.56
N GLU A 423 2.44 9.97 9.25
CA GLU A 423 2.30 11.38 9.62
C GLU A 423 2.40 11.58 11.13
N LYS A 424 1.71 10.74 11.91
CA LYS A 424 1.79 10.78 13.38
C LYS A 424 3.18 10.40 13.90
N LYS A 425 3.86 9.46 13.24
CA LYS A 425 5.24 9.07 13.58
C LYS A 425 6.26 10.15 13.20
N TYR A 426 6.01 10.88 12.10
CA TYR A 426 6.91 11.88 11.52
C TYR A 426 7.36 12.91 12.56
N LYS A 427 6.44 13.42 13.38
CA LYS A 427 6.76 14.43 14.39
C LYS A 427 7.85 13.94 15.38
N GLY A 428 7.76 12.70 15.83
CA GLY A 428 8.74 12.11 16.75
C GLY A 428 10.11 11.94 16.08
N GLU A 429 10.12 11.42 14.86
CA GLU A 429 11.38 11.23 14.10
C GLU A 429 12.01 12.58 13.68
N PHE A 430 11.20 13.58 13.36
CA PHE A 430 11.65 14.93 13.06
C PHE A 430 12.29 15.62 14.27
N GLN A 431 11.77 15.40 15.48
CA GLN A 431 12.38 15.92 16.71
C GLN A 431 13.76 15.33 16.97
N LYS A 432 13.99 14.04 16.63
CA LYS A 432 15.31 13.41 16.75
C LYS A 432 16.36 14.07 15.85
N LEU A 433 15.95 14.62 14.70
CA LEU A 433 16.87 15.38 13.82
C LEU A 433 17.32 16.73 14.42
N ASN A 434 16.51 17.32 15.30
CA ASN A 434 16.72 18.66 15.86
C ASN A 434 17.26 18.67 17.29
N GLY A 435 17.29 17.52 17.97
CA GLY A 435 17.90 17.40 19.29
C GLY A 435 19.42 17.54 19.22
N ASN A 436 20.04 18.14 20.23
CA ASN A 436 21.50 18.17 20.39
C ASN A 436 22.05 16.74 20.49
N SER A 437 22.44 16.16 19.37
CA SER A 437 23.27 14.97 19.33
C SER A 437 24.69 15.36 19.76
N ASN A 438 24.95 15.32 21.06
CA ASN A 438 26.31 15.24 21.59
C ASN A 438 26.86 13.84 21.27
N GLY A 439 27.38 13.67 20.05
CA GLY A 439 28.01 12.43 19.59
C GLY A 439 28.19 12.42 18.07
N ASP A 440 29.45 12.56 17.64
CA ASP A 440 30.04 12.23 16.33
C ASP A 440 29.12 12.12 15.09
N GLY A 441 29.24 13.10 14.18
CA GLY A 441 29.32 12.79 12.74
C GLY A 441 28.12 13.04 11.81
N ASP A 442 26.87 13.18 12.28
CA ASP A 442 25.70 12.99 11.39
C ASP A 442 24.88 14.25 11.01
N ILE A 443 25.47 15.45 11.09
CA ILE A 443 24.66 16.68 11.08
C ILE A 443 24.26 17.19 9.67
N ASN A 444 24.96 16.80 8.58
CA ASN A 444 24.76 17.44 7.25
C ASN A 444 23.82 16.67 6.29
N CYS A 445 23.63 15.35 6.41
CA CYS A 445 22.83 14.60 5.41
C CYS A 445 21.32 14.98 5.39
N CYS A 446 20.83 15.60 6.47
CA CYS A 446 19.41 15.89 6.68
C CYS A 446 19.04 17.38 6.68
N GLU A 447 19.92 18.29 6.25
CA GLU A 447 19.63 19.75 6.29
C GLU A 447 18.35 20.13 5.54
N GLU A 448 18.11 19.51 4.38
CA GLU A 448 16.88 19.74 3.60
C GLU A 448 15.64 19.12 4.26
N ILE A 449 15.77 17.98 4.93
CA ILE A 449 14.69 17.33 5.69
C ILE A 449 14.29 18.20 6.89
N LYS A 450 15.28 18.80 7.58
CA LYS A 450 15.04 19.72 8.71
C LYS A 450 14.20 20.95 8.33
N LYS A 451 14.10 21.29 7.04
CA LYS A 451 13.24 22.37 6.53
C LYS A 451 11.78 21.94 6.31
N LYS A 452 11.45 20.66 6.46
CA LYS A 452 10.11 20.08 6.21
C LYS A 452 9.48 19.70 7.55
N ALA A 453 8.68 20.59 8.13
CA ALA A 453 8.14 20.42 9.48
C ALA A 453 7.06 19.32 9.55
N THR A 454 6.47 18.95 8.42
CA THR A 454 5.39 17.95 8.34
C THR A 454 5.66 16.89 7.28
N ALA A 455 5.04 15.71 7.44
CA ALA A 455 5.08 14.65 6.43
C ALA A 455 4.52 15.12 5.08
N ALA A 456 3.47 15.94 5.09
CA ALA A 456 2.90 16.55 3.89
C ALA A 456 3.92 17.43 3.15
N GLU A 457 4.65 18.31 3.84
CA GLU A 457 5.70 19.14 3.25
C GLU A 457 6.86 18.30 2.72
N PHE A 458 7.23 17.22 3.42
CA PHE A 458 8.26 16.29 2.97
C PHE A 458 7.86 15.59 1.66
N LEU A 459 6.64 15.05 1.60
CA LEU A 459 6.13 14.34 0.43
C LEU A 459 5.85 15.26 -0.76
N LYS A 460 5.49 16.52 -0.52
CA LYS A 460 5.27 17.52 -1.58
C LYS A 460 6.53 17.79 -2.41
N GLU A 461 7.72 17.64 -1.83
CA GLU A 461 8.99 17.91 -2.52
C GLU A 461 9.45 16.75 -3.40
N LEU A 462 8.73 15.63 -3.39
CA LEU A 462 8.97 14.50 -4.26
C LEU A 462 8.63 14.86 -5.71
N LYS A 463 9.60 15.41 -6.45
CA LYS A 463 9.41 15.88 -7.84
C LYS A 463 8.95 14.81 -8.83
N HIS A 464 9.02 13.53 -8.46
CA HIS A 464 8.48 12.43 -9.26
C HIS A 464 6.96 12.29 -9.12
N CYS A 465 6.38 12.82 -8.04
CA CYS A 465 4.95 13.08 -7.90
C CYS A 465 4.61 14.36 -8.66
N LYS A 466 4.42 14.27 -9.98
CA LYS A 466 3.94 15.43 -10.76
C LYS A 466 2.43 15.59 -10.53
N ASP A 467 2.00 16.83 -10.30
CA ASP A 467 0.63 17.18 -9.90
C ASP A 467 -0.44 16.82 -10.94
N ASP A 468 -0.09 16.65 -12.21
CA ASP A 468 -1.05 16.43 -13.29
C ASP A 468 -0.40 15.64 -14.42
N GLN A 469 -0.91 14.45 -14.76
CA GLN A 469 -1.07 13.92 -16.14
C GLN A 469 -1.96 12.66 -16.09
N GLY A 470 -3.26 12.86 -15.98
CA GLY A 470 -4.23 11.77 -15.98
C GLY A 470 -5.68 12.18 -16.30
N GLY A 471 -5.89 13.22 -17.11
CA GLY A 471 -7.22 13.59 -17.62
C GLY A 471 -7.47 15.10 -17.61
N GLU A 472 -8.26 15.59 -18.57
CA GLU A 472 -8.70 16.99 -18.68
C GLU A 472 -9.70 17.41 -17.57
N GLU A 473 -10.00 16.54 -16.60
CA GLU A 473 -10.98 16.79 -15.52
C GLU A 473 -10.33 17.47 -14.30
N LYS A 474 -10.82 18.68 -13.98
CA LYS A 474 -10.44 19.44 -12.78
C LYS A 474 -10.92 18.72 -11.52
N GLY A 475 -10.00 18.36 -10.61
CA GLY A 475 -10.37 17.82 -9.28
C GLY A 475 -9.52 16.65 -8.76
N ASN A 476 -8.63 16.08 -9.58
CA ASN A 476 -7.80 14.92 -9.21
C ASN A 476 -6.33 15.26 -8.86
N GLU A 477 -6.04 16.55 -8.68
CA GLU A 477 -4.71 17.08 -8.35
C GLU A 477 -4.15 16.38 -7.10
N LEU A 478 -2.90 15.95 -7.20
CA LEU A 478 -2.20 15.35 -6.08
C LEU A 478 -1.63 16.47 -5.19
N ASP A 479 -2.10 16.57 -3.96
CA ASP A 479 -1.56 17.54 -3.00
C ASP A 479 -1.58 16.95 -1.59
N PHE A 480 -0.40 16.53 -1.09
CA PHE A 480 -0.28 16.00 0.27
C PHE A 480 -0.58 17.05 1.35
N THR A 481 -0.52 18.36 1.01
CA THR A 481 -0.97 19.43 1.94
C THR A 481 -2.49 19.57 1.99
N ASN A 482 -3.20 18.98 1.01
CA ASN A 482 -4.64 18.82 0.99
C ASN A 482 -5.02 17.33 0.90
N THR A 483 -4.83 16.62 2.01
CA THR A 483 -5.11 15.19 2.13
C THR A 483 -6.58 14.84 1.82
N LYS A 484 -7.52 15.76 2.06
CA LYS A 484 -8.96 15.63 1.72
C LYS A 484 -9.18 15.35 0.24
N THR A 485 -8.40 16.00 -0.63
CA THR A 485 -8.48 15.82 -2.08
C THR A 485 -7.64 14.63 -2.53
N THR A 486 -6.44 14.45 -1.97
CA THR A 486 -5.52 13.38 -2.37
C THR A 486 -6.10 11.98 -2.17
N PHE A 487 -6.72 11.73 -1.00
CA PHE A 487 -7.33 10.46 -0.63
C PHE A 487 -8.87 10.48 -0.75
N GLY A 488 -9.43 11.55 -1.31
CA GLY A 488 -10.86 11.74 -1.45
C GLY A 488 -11.50 10.84 -2.53
N PRO A 489 -12.84 10.81 -2.58
CA PRO A 489 -13.56 10.12 -3.65
C PRO A 489 -13.21 10.66 -5.04
N LEU A 490 -13.07 9.77 -6.02
CA LEU A 490 -12.80 10.15 -7.42
C LEU A 490 -14.08 10.39 -8.22
N ASP A 491 -14.05 11.40 -9.08
CA ASP A 491 -15.15 11.72 -10.02
C ASP A 491 -15.45 10.61 -11.02
N TYR A 492 -14.42 9.86 -11.45
CA TYR A 492 -14.58 8.67 -12.31
C TYR A 492 -15.56 7.65 -11.73
N CYS A 493 -15.61 7.54 -10.40
CA CYS A 493 -16.35 6.50 -9.69
C CYS A 493 -17.68 6.97 -9.11
N LYS A 494 -18.10 8.21 -9.37
CA LYS A 494 -19.42 8.70 -8.97
C LYS A 494 -20.54 7.94 -9.68
N ALA A 495 -21.71 7.94 -9.06
CA ALA A 495 -22.93 7.38 -9.65
C ALA A 495 -23.34 8.17 -10.90
N CYS A 496 -24.11 7.53 -11.78
CA CYS A 496 -24.60 8.22 -12.96
C CYS A 496 -25.43 9.46 -12.57
N PRO A 497 -25.28 10.57 -13.31
CA PRO A 497 -26.17 11.70 -13.13
C PRO A 497 -27.63 11.32 -13.42
N TYR A 498 -28.56 12.12 -12.92
CA TYR A 498 -29.99 11.91 -13.18
C TYR A 498 -30.31 12.00 -14.68
N ASN A 499 -29.64 12.93 -15.37
CA ASN A 499 -29.78 13.09 -16.80
C ASN A 499 -28.81 12.16 -17.53
N ILE A 500 -29.26 11.66 -18.68
CA ILE A 500 -28.40 10.86 -19.55
C ILE A 500 -27.28 11.74 -20.09
N VAL A 501 -26.10 11.13 -20.18
CA VAL A 501 -24.90 11.73 -20.74
C VAL A 501 -24.87 11.47 -22.25
N LYS A 502 -24.62 12.50 -23.05
CA LYS A 502 -24.34 12.31 -24.48
C LYS A 502 -22.89 12.66 -24.76
N CYS A 503 -22.22 11.74 -25.45
CA CYS A 503 -20.88 11.93 -25.95
C CYS A 503 -20.95 12.21 -27.46
N ASN A 504 -20.27 13.25 -27.93
CA ASN A 504 -20.34 13.65 -29.34
C ASN A 504 -19.25 12.95 -30.16
N SER A 505 -19.64 12.08 -31.10
CA SER A 505 -18.74 11.39 -32.04
C SER A 505 -18.43 12.22 -33.30
N GLY A 506 -18.09 13.50 -33.16
CA GLY A 506 -17.82 14.37 -34.31
C GLY A 506 -16.44 14.13 -34.93
N SER A 507 -16.38 13.82 -36.23
CA SER A 507 -15.15 13.77 -37.03
C SER A 507 -14.63 15.19 -37.36
N GLY A 508 -14.10 15.90 -36.36
CA GLY A 508 -13.53 17.25 -36.51
C GLY A 508 -12.81 17.74 -35.25
N ARG A 509 -12.06 18.84 -35.37
CA ARG A 509 -11.17 19.45 -34.34
C ARG A 509 -11.84 19.89 -33.01
N ALA A 510 -13.10 19.56 -32.77
CA ALA A 510 -13.82 19.90 -31.55
C ALA A 510 -14.52 18.66 -30.97
N LYS A 511 -13.75 17.75 -30.35
CA LYS A 511 -14.32 16.75 -29.44
C LYS A 511 -14.75 17.49 -28.17
N ASN A 512 -16.06 17.67 -27.99
CA ASN A 512 -16.61 18.37 -26.83
C ASN A 512 -16.94 17.41 -25.67
N GLY A 513 -16.18 16.32 -25.52
CA GLY A 513 -16.36 15.30 -24.48
C GLY A 513 -17.80 14.79 -24.29
N CYS A 514 -17.99 14.04 -23.21
CA CYS A 514 -19.30 13.63 -22.73
C CYS A 514 -19.94 14.73 -21.89
N LYS A 515 -21.21 15.07 -22.14
CA LYS A 515 -21.95 16.08 -21.38
C LYS A 515 -23.36 15.61 -21.04
N GLU A 516 -23.82 15.95 -19.84
CA GLU A 516 -25.21 15.74 -19.47
C GLU A 516 -26.17 16.49 -20.40
N VAL A 517 -27.23 15.80 -20.85
CA VAL A 517 -28.29 16.42 -21.62
C VAL A 517 -29.35 16.94 -20.66
N ASN A 518 -29.41 18.27 -20.51
CA ASN A 518 -30.44 18.93 -19.73
C ASN A 518 -31.85 18.63 -20.28
N ARG A 519 -32.54 17.61 -19.73
CA ARG A 519 -33.97 17.41 -19.93
C ARG A 519 -34.73 18.29 -18.93
N ASN A 520 -35.09 19.50 -19.36
CA ASN A 520 -35.91 20.46 -18.59
C ASN A 520 -35.27 20.91 -17.25
N GLY A 521 -33.95 20.83 -17.10
CA GLY A 521 -33.23 21.30 -15.91
C GLY A 521 -33.39 20.43 -14.65
N LYS A 522 -33.86 19.18 -14.78
CA LYS A 522 -34.01 18.26 -13.65
C LYS A 522 -32.65 17.70 -13.20
N THR A 523 -32.44 17.63 -11.90
CA THR A 523 -31.33 16.98 -11.21
C THR A 523 -31.85 16.01 -10.15
N TRP A 524 -31.00 15.13 -9.61
CA TRP A 524 -31.35 14.25 -8.48
C TRP A 524 -32.01 15.02 -7.33
N ASP A 525 -31.45 16.18 -6.98
CA ASP A 525 -31.95 17.05 -5.92
C ASP A 525 -33.38 17.53 -6.21
N THR A 526 -33.61 18.09 -7.40
CA THR A 526 -34.94 18.60 -7.77
C THR A 526 -35.99 17.48 -7.83
N VAL A 527 -35.61 16.30 -8.32
CA VAL A 527 -36.50 15.14 -8.46
C VAL A 527 -36.92 14.63 -7.08
N PHE A 528 -35.96 14.52 -6.16
CA PHE A 528 -36.17 14.03 -4.80
C PHE A 528 -37.14 14.92 -4.00
N HIS A 529 -37.04 16.24 -4.14
CA HIS A 529 -37.86 17.20 -3.39
C HIS A 529 -39.22 17.49 -4.05
N THR A 530 -39.33 17.42 -5.39
CA THR A 530 -40.56 17.81 -6.10
C THR A 530 -41.59 16.69 -6.14
N ILE A 531 -41.16 15.42 -6.18
CA ILE A 531 -42.09 14.29 -6.38
C ILE A 531 -42.55 13.76 -5.04
N ASN A 532 -43.86 13.71 -4.82
CA ASN A 532 -44.47 13.11 -3.64
C ASN A 532 -44.59 11.60 -3.86
N GLY A 533 -43.81 10.84 -3.09
CA GLY A 533 -43.82 9.38 -3.10
C GLY A 533 -43.53 8.85 -1.70
N ASN A 534 -43.87 7.59 -1.46
CA ASN A 534 -43.60 6.92 -0.20
C ASN A 534 -42.10 6.93 0.06
N SER A 535 -41.72 7.27 1.30
CA SER A 535 -40.33 7.39 1.72
C SER A 535 -40.04 6.54 2.94
N THR A 536 -38.84 5.99 2.99
CA THR A 536 -38.30 5.26 4.13
C THR A 536 -36.98 5.91 4.53
N ASP A 537 -36.78 6.07 5.83
CA ASP A 537 -35.48 6.43 6.38
C ASP A 537 -34.75 5.12 6.73
N ILE A 538 -33.57 4.91 6.18
CA ILE A 538 -32.76 3.71 6.34
C ILE A 538 -31.41 4.14 6.92
N THR A 539 -31.06 3.66 8.11
CA THR A 539 -29.75 3.93 8.72
C THR A 539 -28.90 2.68 8.64
N VAL A 540 -27.71 2.76 8.06
CA VAL A 540 -26.78 1.64 7.92
C VAL A 540 -25.41 1.96 8.49
N GLU A 541 -24.69 0.94 8.93
CA GLU A 541 -23.29 1.04 9.33
C GLU A 541 -22.41 0.26 8.35
N MET A 542 -21.64 0.98 7.54
CA MET A 542 -20.75 0.43 6.51
C MET A 542 -19.31 0.37 7.04
N ILE A 543 -18.50 -0.58 6.59
CA ILE A 543 -17.07 -0.69 6.89
C ILE A 543 -16.34 0.50 6.27
N ASP A 544 -15.53 1.20 7.07
CA ASP A 544 -14.74 2.33 6.61
C ASP A 544 -13.43 2.44 7.41
N HIS A 545 -12.33 2.03 6.79
CA HIS A 545 -11.00 2.03 7.40
C HIS A 545 -10.49 3.44 7.75
N ARG A 546 -11.10 4.48 7.19
CA ARG A 546 -10.72 5.88 7.45
C ARG A 546 -11.24 6.36 8.80
N ALA A 547 -12.24 5.70 9.39
CA ALA A 547 -12.91 6.12 10.62
C ALA A 547 -11.96 6.52 11.79
N PRO A 548 -10.83 5.83 12.05
CA PRO A 548 -9.93 6.20 13.13
C PRO A 548 -9.19 7.53 12.92
N TYR A 549 -9.12 8.03 11.68
CA TYR A 549 -8.38 9.24 11.31
C TYR A 549 -9.29 10.36 10.78
N ILE A 550 -10.54 10.03 10.43
CA ILE A 550 -11.48 10.97 9.79
C ILE A 550 -11.92 12.13 10.70
N GLU A 551 -11.75 12.02 12.04
CA GLU A 551 -12.00 13.12 12.97
C GLU A 551 -11.16 14.36 12.61
N GLU A 552 -9.95 14.17 12.09
CA GLU A 552 -9.04 15.24 11.67
C GLU A 552 -9.56 15.98 10.41
N TYR A 553 -10.47 15.34 9.66
CA TYR A 553 -11.05 15.85 8.42
C TYR A 553 -12.37 16.60 8.63
N MET A 554 -13.00 16.46 9.80
CA MET A 554 -14.26 17.12 10.12
C MET A 554 -14.03 18.55 10.61
N GLU A 555 -14.57 19.52 9.88
CA GLU A 555 -14.53 20.93 10.28
C GLU A 555 -15.39 21.16 11.54
N LYS A 556 -14.68 21.28 12.68
CA LYS A 556 -15.14 21.48 14.07
C LYS A 556 -15.36 20.19 14.85
N LYS A 557 -14.66 20.08 15.99
CA LYS A 557 -15.04 19.28 17.16
C LYS A 557 -16.37 19.81 17.72
N SER A 558 -17.47 19.63 17.00
CA SER A 558 -18.80 19.97 17.51
C SER A 558 -19.05 19.05 18.70
N GLN A 559 -19.23 19.64 19.88
CA GLN A 559 -19.39 18.93 21.16
C GLN A 559 -20.66 18.03 21.23
N ASN A 560 -21.39 17.88 20.11
CA ASN A 560 -22.58 17.05 19.95
C ASN A 560 -22.57 16.21 18.65
N SER A 561 -21.40 15.90 18.05
CA SER A 561 -21.38 15.03 16.86
C SER A 561 -21.82 13.61 17.25
N ASN A 562 -23.05 13.25 16.92
CA ASN A 562 -23.41 11.86 16.62
C ASN A 562 -22.42 11.40 15.56
N HIS A 563 -21.35 10.75 15.99
CA HIS A 563 -20.17 10.49 15.17
C HIS A 563 -20.59 9.67 13.96
N LEU A 564 -20.51 10.27 12.77
CA LEU A 564 -20.77 9.60 11.49
C LEU A 564 -19.80 8.43 11.27
N PHE A 565 -18.76 8.33 12.09
CA PHE A 565 -17.82 7.24 12.08
C PHE A 565 -17.70 6.65 13.49
N LYS A 566 -17.34 5.39 13.60
CA LYS A 566 -17.04 4.79 14.89
C LYS A 566 -15.89 3.83 14.73
N THR A 567 -14.99 3.83 15.71
CA THR A 567 -13.99 2.77 15.80
C THR A 567 -14.70 1.45 16.10
N SER A 568 -14.25 0.38 15.46
CA SER A 568 -14.85 -0.94 15.59
C SER A 568 -13.78 -1.94 16.01
N LYS A 569 -14.07 -2.75 17.05
CA LYS A 569 -13.19 -3.86 17.42
C LYS A 569 -13.14 -4.93 16.30
N LEU A 570 -14.25 -5.07 15.57
CA LEU A 570 -14.39 -6.07 14.51
C LEU A 570 -13.75 -5.63 13.17
N PHE A 571 -13.86 -4.35 12.82
CA PHE A 571 -13.57 -3.87 11.45
C PHE A 571 -12.63 -2.65 11.39
N LYS A 572 -11.96 -2.29 12.49
CA LYS A 572 -11.14 -1.06 12.68
C LYS A 572 -11.96 0.24 12.63
N GLY A 573 -12.89 0.36 11.69
CA GLY A 573 -13.73 1.53 11.49
C GLY A 573 -15.06 1.23 10.82
N LEU A 574 -16.10 1.96 11.19
CA LEU A 574 -17.43 1.92 10.59
C LEU A 574 -17.91 3.35 10.31
N SER A 575 -18.63 3.55 9.21
CA SER A 575 -19.33 4.77 8.84
C SER A 575 -20.84 4.58 9.02
N LYS A 576 -21.47 5.44 9.82
CA LYS A 576 -22.92 5.50 9.99
C LYS A 576 -23.52 6.41 8.93
N GLN A 577 -24.32 5.83 8.04
CA GLN A 577 -24.97 6.53 6.94
C GLN A 577 -26.48 6.57 7.15
N LYS A 578 -27.08 7.76 7.03
CA LYS A 578 -28.53 7.97 7.12
C LYS A 578 -29.07 8.29 5.74
N TRP A 579 -29.75 7.31 5.15
CA TRP A 579 -30.33 7.40 3.83
C TRP A 579 -31.82 7.66 3.92
N LYS A 580 -32.30 8.60 3.12
CA LYS A 580 -33.72 8.77 2.86
C LYS A 580 -34.02 8.29 1.46
N CYS A 581 -34.72 7.18 1.35
CA CYS A 581 -35.09 6.57 0.07
C CYS A 581 -36.55 6.87 -0.27
N LYS A 582 -36.81 7.22 -1.52
CA LYS A 582 -38.13 7.63 -2.00
C LYS A 582 -38.44 7.00 -3.35
N VAL A 583 -39.65 6.47 -3.47
CA VAL A 583 -40.19 6.00 -4.75
C VAL A 583 -40.59 7.20 -5.60
N ILE A 584 -39.95 7.38 -6.75
CA ILE A 584 -40.16 8.55 -7.63
C ILE A 584 -41.16 8.22 -8.74
N ASP A 585 -41.02 7.06 -9.37
CA ASP A 585 -41.96 6.56 -10.37
C ASP A 585 -42.05 5.02 -10.31
N ASN A 586 -42.61 4.38 -11.33
CA ASN A 586 -42.80 2.93 -11.33
C ASN A 586 -41.48 2.15 -11.30
N ASN A 587 -40.39 2.73 -11.81
CA ASN A 587 -39.13 2.02 -11.99
C ASN A 587 -37.94 2.69 -11.28
N THR A 588 -38.08 3.92 -10.79
CA THR A 588 -36.98 4.70 -10.17
C THR A 588 -37.17 4.98 -8.69
N ASP A 589 -36.30 4.41 -7.85
CA ASP A 589 -36.19 4.69 -6.42
C ASP A 589 -34.91 5.46 -6.14
N VAL A 590 -35.01 6.61 -5.48
CA VAL A 590 -33.88 7.49 -5.23
C VAL A 590 -33.59 7.58 -3.75
N CYS A 591 -32.34 7.36 -3.38
CA CYS A 591 -31.84 7.50 -2.02
C CYS A 591 -30.92 8.72 -1.92
N LYS A 592 -31.17 9.54 -0.90
CA LYS A 592 -30.38 10.72 -0.56
C LYS A 592 -29.66 10.48 0.77
N LEU A 593 -28.38 10.80 0.83
CA LEU A 593 -27.61 10.81 2.08
C LEU A 593 -27.85 12.15 2.80
N ASP A 594 -28.40 12.11 4.01
CA ASP A 594 -28.83 13.32 4.72
C ASP A 594 -27.64 14.18 5.21
N GLU A 595 -26.56 13.56 5.70
CA GLU A 595 -25.39 14.23 6.28
C GLU A 595 -24.17 14.24 5.35
N PHE A 596 -24.39 14.29 4.03
CA PHE A 596 -23.35 14.20 2.98
C PHE A 596 -22.17 15.19 3.16
N LYS A 597 -20.96 14.66 2.97
CA LYS A 597 -19.67 15.37 3.00
C LYS A 597 -18.89 15.11 1.71
N GLU A 598 -18.65 16.16 0.93
CA GLU A 598 -18.05 16.07 -0.41
C GLU A 598 -16.69 15.37 -0.49
N ASN A 599 -15.83 15.55 0.52
CA ASN A 599 -14.48 14.94 0.54
C ASN A 599 -14.43 13.55 1.21
N ILE A 600 -15.58 13.00 1.61
CA ILE A 600 -15.64 11.74 2.39
C ILE A 600 -16.59 10.76 1.73
N ASP A 601 -17.79 11.24 1.38
CA ASP A 601 -18.87 10.46 0.81
C ASP A 601 -18.79 10.50 -0.71
N LEU A 602 -18.89 9.33 -1.35
CA LEU A 602 -18.80 9.22 -2.81
C LEU A 602 -20.00 9.86 -3.52
N ASN A 603 -21.21 9.62 -3.02
CA ASN A 603 -22.45 10.00 -3.68
C ASN A 603 -23.43 10.61 -2.69
N LYS A 604 -23.90 11.84 -2.97
CA LYS A 604 -25.01 12.45 -2.22
C LYS A 604 -26.35 11.80 -2.54
N TYR A 605 -26.51 11.40 -3.81
CA TYR A 605 -27.70 10.75 -4.33
C TYR A 605 -27.30 9.48 -5.06
N THR A 606 -28.11 8.44 -4.92
CA THR A 606 -27.97 7.19 -5.66
C THR A 606 -29.35 6.57 -5.87
N THR A 607 -29.44 5.49 -6.63
CA THR A 607 -30.68 4.70 -6.71
C THR A 607 -30.73 3.67 -5.57
N PHE A 608 -31.94 3.25 -5.19
CA PHE A 608 -32.10 2.21 -4.18
C PHE A 608 -31.46 0.87 -4.60
N LYS A 609 -31.43 0.57 -5.92
CA LYS A 609 -30.70 -0.57 -6.48
C LYS A 609 -29.21 -0.51 -6.12
N VAL A 610 -28.54 0.59 -6.45
CA VAL A 610 -27.10 0.76 -6.21
C VAL A 610 -26.81 0.77 -4.70
N PHE A 611 -27.67 1.41 -3.90
CA PHE A 611 -27.57 1.35 -2.44
C PHE A 611 -27.66 -0.09 -1.90
N LEU A 612 -28.64 -0.88 -2.36
CA LEU A 612 -28.81 -2.28 -1.97
C LEU A 612 -27.58 -3.12 -2.35
N GLU A 613 -27.04 -2.92 -3.55
CA GLU A 613 -25.85 -3.64 -4.01
C GLU A 613 -24.61 -3.29 -3.18
N TYR A 614 -24.42 -2.03 -2.79
CA TYR A 614 -23.34 -1.65 -1.89
C TYR A 614 -23.52 -2.21 -0.48
N TRP A 615 -24.73 -2.20 0.07
CA TRP A 615 -24.99 -2.78 1.40
C TRP A 615 -24.75 -4.29 1.42
N LEU A 616 -25.16 -5.02 0.38
CA LEU A 616 -24.90 -6.45 0.28
C LEU A 616 -23.41 -6.76 0.14
N GLN A 617 -22.66 -5.94 -0.60
CA GLN A 617 -21.21 -6.09 -0.71
C GLN A 617 -20.52 -5.86 0.64
N ASP A 618 -20.91 -4.81 1.37
CA ASP A 618 -20.42 -4.51 2.72
C ASP A 618 -20.73 -5.64 3.71
N PHE A 619 -21.92 -6.22 3.63
CA PHE A 619 -22.30 -7.36 4.44
C PHE A 619 -21.42 -8.59 4.17
N ILE A 620 -21.16 -8.91 2.91
CA ILE A 620 -20.28 -10.02 2.51
C ILE A 620 -18.84 -9.76 2.98
N GLU A 621 -18.34 -8.53 2.80
CA GLU A 621 -17.00 -8.13 3.25
C GLU A 621 -16.85 -8.24 4.77
N GLY A 622 -17.85 -7.76 5.52
CA GLY A 622 -17.87 -7.91 6.98
C GLY A 622 -17.87 -9.36 7.42
N TYR A 623 -18.68 -10.22 6.77
CA TYR A 623 -18.67 -11.65 7.05
C TYR A 623 -17.31 -12.29 6.76
N TYR A 624 -16.71 -11.94 5.61
CA TYR A 624 -15.40 -12.42 5.20
C TYR A 624 -14.30 -12.08 6.23
N ILE A 625 -14.19 -10.81 6.63
CA ILE A 625 -13.22 -10.35 7.63
C ILE A 625 -13.38 -11.13 8.94
N LEU A 626 -14.61 -11.30 9.41
CA LEU A 626 -14.89 -12.02 10.65
C LEU A 626 -14.51 -13.50 10.58
N LYS A 627 -14.72 -14.15 9.42
CA LYS A 627 -14.30 -15.54 9.20
C LYS A 627 -12.78 -15.67 9.10
N LYS A 628 -12.15 -14.82 8.30
CA LYS A 628 -10.69 -14.83 8.09
C LYS A 628 -9.91 -14.62 9.39
N ARG A 629 -10.38 -13.69 10.23
CA ARG A 629 -9.83 -13.47 11.59
C ARG A 629 -10.19 -14.58 12.59
N LYS A 630 -10.87 -15.63 12.14
CA LYS A 630 -11.39 -16.76 12.95
C LYS A 630 -12.25 -16.32 14.13
N ILE A 631 -12.84 -15.13 14.07
CA ILE A 631 -13.66 -14.59 15.17
C ILE A 631 -14.96 -15.40 15.27
N ILE A 632 -15.58 -15.70 14.12
CA ILE A 632 -16.81 -16.51 14.09
C ILE A 632 -16.52 -17.91 14.63
N GLU A 633 -15.45 -18.55 14.18
CA GLU A 633 -15.02 -19.89 14.61
C GLU A 633 -14.79 -19.95 16.14
N GLN A 634 -14.09 -18.95 16.70
CA GLN A 634 -13.90 -18.82 18.14
C GLN A 634 -15.22 -18.73 18.92
N CYS A 635 -16.28 -18.19 18.30
CA CYS A 635 -17.60 -18.10 18.90
C CYS A 635 -18.43 -19.38 18.74
N THR A 636 -18.18 -20.18 17.69
CA THR A 636 -18.93 -21.41 17.38
C THR A 636 -18.27 -22.67 17.95
N GLU A 637 -16.94 -22.72 18.10
CA GLU A 637 -16.18 -23.94 18.45
C GLU A 637 -16.41 -24.48 19.86
N LYS A 638 -17.23 -23.84 20.70
CA LYS A 638 -17.56 -24.36 22.02
C LYS A 638 -18.99 -24.01 22.36
N GLU A 639 -19.85 -25.03 22.49
CA GLU A 639 -21.15 -24.99 23.19
C GLU A 639 -21.02 -24.27 24.55
N GLY A 640 -21.00 -22.94 24.56
CA GLY A 640 -20.93 -22.09 25.75
C GLY A 640 -19.58 -21.99 26.50
N LYS A 641 -18.41 -22.26 25.91
CA LYS A 641 -17.11 -22.09 26.62
C LYS A 641 -16.09 -21.21 25.90
N ALA A 642 -16.42 -19.97 25.57
CA ALA A 642 -15.38 -18.97 25.27
C ALA A 642 -14.38 -18.88 26.46
N CYS A 643 -13.14 -19.35 26.26
CA CYS A 643 -12.19 -19.62 27.35
C CYS A 643 -11.37 -18.40 27.80
N SER A 644 -11.37 -17.29 27.04
CA SER A 644 -10.70 -16.02 27.42
C SER A 644 -11.70 -14.87 27.47
N GLU A 645 -11.46 -13.87 28.33
CA GLU A 645 -12.28 -12.65 28.41
C GLU A 645 -12.32 -11.86 27.09
N GLU A 646 -11.23 -11.94 26.31
CA GLU A 646 -11.13 -11.38 24.96
C GLU A 646 -12.12 -12.03 23.98
N SER A 647 -12.14 -13.36 23.91
CA SER A 647 -13.04 -14.13 23.04
C SER A 647 -14.51 -13.85 23.35
N LYS A 648 -14.88 -13.79 24.64
CA LYS A 648 -16.26 -13.43 25.05
C LYS A 648 -16.66 -12.03 24.56
N LYS A 649 -15.76 -11.05 24.67
CA LYS A 649 -16.00 -9.68 24.18
C LYS A 649 -16.15 -9.66 22.66
N ASN A 650 -15.31 -10.39 21.93
CA ASN A 650 -15.39 -10.47 20.47
C ASN A 650 -16.73 -11.09 20.03
N CYS A 651 -17.18 -12.17 20.68
CA CYS A 651 -18.47 -12.79 20.37
C CYS A 651 -19.66 -11.89 20.68
N ALA A 652 -19.64 -11.16 21.80
CA ALA A 652 -20.66 -10.16 22.10
C ALA A 652 -20.71 -9.05 21.03
N CYS A 653 -19.56 -8.61 20.52
CA CYS A 653 -19.49 -7.67 19.41
C CYS A 653 -20.07 -8.25 18.12
N VAL A 654 -19.78 -9.53 17.78
CA VAL A 654 -20.35 -10.19 16.60
C VAL A 654 -21.87 -10.28 16.69
N ILE A 655 -22.42 -10.67 17.85
CA ILE A 655 -23.88 -10.72 18.06
C ILE A 655 -24.50 -9.34 17.83
N THR A 656 -23.90 -8.29 18.40
CA THR A 656 -24.36 -6.90 18.22
C THR A 656 -24.33 -6.49 16.75
N TRP A 657 -23.28 -6.87 16.01
CA TRP A 657 -23.19 -6.58 14.57
C TRP A 657 -24.25 -7.33 13.77
N ILE A 658 -24.52 -8.61 14.07
CA ILE A 658 -25.57 -9.40 13.41
C ILE A 658 -26.95 -8.77 13.66
N GLU A 659 -27.26 -8.40 14.90
CA GLU A 659 -28.53 -7.74 15.26
C GLU A 659 -28.68 -6.41 14.51
N GLN A 660 -27.61 -5.62 14.44
CA GLN A 660 -27.58 -4.38 13.69
C GLN A 660 -27.85 -4.63 12.20
N LYS A 661 -27.14 -5.56 11.54
CA LYS A 661 -27.36 -5.91 10.13
C LYS A 661 -28.77 -6.46 9.88
N LYS A 662 -29.35 -7.21 10.83
CA LYS A 662 -30.74 -7.69 10.74
C LYS A 662 -31.75 -6.54 10.75
N ASN A 663 -31.55 -5.55 11.61
CA ASN A 663 -32.41 -4.36 11.66
C ASN A 663 -32.29 -3.54 10.37
N GLU A 664 -31.06 -3.29 9.91
CA GLU A 664 -30.79 -2.63 8.62
C GLU A 664 -31.50 -3.34 7.47
N TRP A 665 -31.36 -4.67 7.40
CA TRP A 665 -32.00 -5.49 6.37
C TRP A 665 -33.52 -5.40 6.40
N ASN A 666 -34.14 -5.32 7.59
CA ASN A 666 -35.58 -5.13 7.70
C ASN A 666 -36.04 -3.80 7.12
N ASP A 667 -35.32 -2.70 7.37
CA ASP A 667 -35.63 -1.39 6.80
C ASP A 667 -35.46 -1.37 5.27
N ILE A 668 -34.43 -2.07 4.77
CA ILE A 668 -34.19 -2.27 3.34
C ILE A 668 -35.35 -3.07 2.71
N LYS A 669 -35.74 -4.20 3.30
CA LYS A 669 -36.88 -5.00 2.85
C LYS A 669 -38.17 -4.19 2.85
N ASN A 670 -38.40 -3.39 3.90
CA ASN A 670 -39.57 -2.52 4.00
C ASN A 670 -39.64 -1.54 2.84
N HIS A 671 -38.52 -0.90 2.47
CA HIS A 671 -38.49 -0.01 1.31
C HIS A 671 -38.69 -0.75 -0.01
N PHE A 672 -38.00 -1.89 -0.20
CA PHE A 672 -38.15 -2.73 -1.39
C PHE A 672 -39.61 -3.14 -1.63
N ASN A 673 -40.33 -3.49 -0.57
CA ASN A 673 -41.72 -3.94 -0.60
C ASN A 673 -42.75 -2.82 -0.78
N ILE A 674 -42.34 -1.54 -0.80
CA ILE A 674 -43.25 -0.45 -1.17
C ILE A 674 -43.77 -0.64 -2.59
N ARG A 675 -42.93 -1.21 -3.46
CA ARG A 675 -43.30 -1.58 -4.82
C ARG A 675 -43.80 -3.01 -4.85
N LYS A 676 -44.81 -3.24 -5.70
CA LYS A 676 -45.20 -4.58 -6.10
C LYS A 676 -44.25 -5.04 -7.19
N HIS A 677 -43.43 -6.02 -6.88
CA HIS A 677 -42.64 -6.75 -7.85
C HIS A 677 -43.42 -7.98 -8.32
N ASP A 678 -43.03 -8.54 -9.45
CA ASP A 678 -43.51 -9.87 -9.85
C ASP A 678 -43.02 -10.90 -8.82
N ASP A 679 -43.84 -11.93 -8.52
CA ASP A 679 -43.52 -12.94 -7.51
C ASP A 679 -42.19 -13.66 -7.80
N ALA A 680 -41.81 -13.78 -9.08
CA ALA A 680 -40.53 -14.34 -9.52
C ALA A 680 -39.34 -13.39 -9.31
N PHE A 681 -39.59 -12.08 -9.24
CA PHE A 681 -38.58 -11.03 -9.09
C PHE A 681 -38.67 -10.41 -7.70
N ASN A 682 -38.40 -11.21 -6.68
CA ASN A 682 -38.44 -10.80 -5.27
C ASN A 682 -37.03 -10.50 -4.71
N MET A 683 -36.97 -10.12 -3.43
CA MET A 683 -35.70 -9.81 -2.75
C MET A 683 -34.74 -11.00 -2.73
N ALA A 684 -35.25 -12.22 -2.51
CA ALA A 684 -34.42 -13.43 -2.48
C ALA A 684 -33.73 -13.64 -3.83
N PHE A 685 -34.47 -13.49 -4.94
CA PHE A 685 -33.91 -13.55 -6.29
C PHE A 685 -32.81 -12.50 -6.54
N LYS A 686 -32.99 -11.27 -6.01
CA LYS A 686 -31.96 -10.22 -6.11
C LYS A 686 -30.67 -10.61 -5.36
N VAL A 687 -30.80 -11.13 -4.13
CA VAL A 687 -29.66 -11.57 -3.32
C VAL A 687 -28.95 -12.74 -3.99
N GLN A 688 -29.71 -13.74 -4.46
CA GLN A 688 -29.16 -14.90 -5.17
C GLN A 688 -28.33 -14.48 -6.38
N ASN A 689 -28.86 -13.61 -7.25
CA ASN A 689 -28.13 -13.14 -8.43
C ASN A 689 -26.81 -12.44 -8.07
N LEU A 690 -26.79 -11.65 -7.00
CA LEU A 690 -25.55 -11.01 -6.55
C LEU A 690 -24.56 -12.03 -6.01
N PHE A 691 -25.03 -13.03 -5.27
CA PHE A 691 -24.18 -14.05 -4.68
C PHE A 691 -23.60 -14.96 -5.76
N GLU A 692 -24.37 -15.33 -6.78
CA GLU A 692 -23.89 -16.11 -7.93
C GLU A 692 -22.77 -15.38 -8.70
N LYS A 693 -22.87 -14.05 -8.82
CA LYS A 693 -21.80 -13.23 -9.42
C LYS A 693 -20.50 -13.22 -8.60
N ASN A 694 -20.56 -13.56 -7.32
CA ASN A 694 -19.41 -13.64 -6.41
C ASN A 694 -19.16 -15.08 -5.93
N GLU A 695 -19.67 -16.09 -6.66
CA GLU A 695 -19.70 -17.49 -6.23
C GLU A 695 -18.32 -18.05 -5.88
N LEU A 696 -17.29 -17.73 -6.68
CA LEU A 696 -15.93 -18.25 -6.48
C LEU A 696 -15.36 -17.82 -5.11
N HIS A 697 -15.51 -16.54 -4.75
CA HIS A 697 -15.12 -16.04 -3.43
C HIS A 697 -15.99 -16.65 -2.33
N LEU A 698 -17.32 -16.61 -2.49
CA LEU A 698 -18.23 -17.09 -1.46
C LEU A 698 -18.04 -18.59 -1.15
N LYS A 699 -17.64 -19.40 -2.13
CA LYS A 699 -17.31 -20.82 -1.93
C LYS A 699 -16.08 -21.06 -1.06
N LYS A 700 -15.08 -20.17 -1.10
CA LYS A 700 -13.91 -20.25 -0.21
C LYS A 700 -14.30 -20.02 1.26
N TRP A 701 -15.28 -19.15 1.49
CA TRP A 701 -15.60 -18.64 2.82
C TRP A 701 -16.89 -19.23 3.42
N ILE A 702 -17.82 -19.73 2.63
CA ILE A 702 -19.06 -20.32 3.12
C ILE A 702 -18.97 -21.82 2.88
N GLU A 703 -18.70 -22.58 3.95
CA GLU A 703 -18.45 -24.03 3.90
C GLU A 703 -19.55 -24.83 3.19
N ASN A 704 -20.80 -24.35 3.28
CA ASN A 704 -21.97 -24.97 2.69
C ASN A 704 -22.62 -24.08 1.62
N TYR A 705 -21.86 -23.25 0.90
CA TYR A 705 -22.41 -22.31 -0.09
C TYR A 705 -23.32 -23.00 -1.10
N ASP A 706 -22.89 -24.13 -1.67
CA ASP A 706 -23.67 -24.89 -2.66
C ASP A 706 -24.99 -25.41 -2.08
N ASN A 707 -25.03 -25.74 -0.79
CA ASN A 707 -26.27 -26.12 -0.11
C ASN A 707 -27.15 -24.87 0.13
N LEU A 708 -26.57 -23.82 0.72
CA LEU A 708 -27.24 -22.53 1.00
C LEU A 708 -27.90 -21.92 -0.24
N LYS A 709 -27.22 -22.00 -1.39
CA LYS A 709 -27.72 -21.52 -2.69
C LYS A 709 -28.97 -22.27 -3.16
N ASN A 710 -29.11 -23.53 -2.77
CA ASN A 710 -30.20 -24.42 -3.19
C ASN A 710 -31.22 -24.68 -2.06
N THR A 711 -31.12 -23.97 -0.94
CA THR A 711 -32.02 -24.11 0.21
C THR A 711 -33.28 -23.28 0.00
N ASP A 712 -34.43 -23.95 -0.05
CA ASP A 712 -35.75 -23.31 0.02
C ASP A 712 -36.27 -23.34 1.46
N GLU A 713 -36.04 -22.27 2.21
CA GLU A 713 -36.59 -22.06 3.55
C GLU A 713 -37.66 -20.95 3.50
N TYR A 714 -38.87 -21.27 3.96
CA TYR A 714 -39.97 -20.30 4.05
C TYR A 714 -40.08 -19.81 5.48
N GLU A 715 -40.06 -18.48 5.69
CA GLU A 715 -40.16 -17.87 7.04
C GLU A 715 -41.40 -18.37 7.82
N ASP A 716 -42.49 -18.70 7.13
CA ASP A 716 -43.72 -19.26 7.72
C ASP A 716 -43.59 -20.71 8.23
N CYS A 717 -42.48 -21.38 7.93
CA CYS A 717 -42.23 -22.80 8.23
C CYS A 717 -41.07 -23.04 9.21
N ILE A 718 -40.47 -21.98 9.75
CA ILE A 718 -39.39 -22.06 10.76
C ILE A 718 -40.02 -21.94 12.15
N GLU A 719 -40.06 -23.06 12.91
CA GLU A 719 -40.53 -23.11 14.31
C GLU A 719 -39.54 -22.52 15.32
#